data_AF-A0A093Y8B6-F1
#
_entry.id   AF-A0A093Y8B6-F1
#
_cell.length_a   1.000
_cell.length_b   1.000
_cell.length_c   1.000
_cell.angle_alpha   90.00
_cell.angle_beta   90.00
_cell.angle_gamma   90.00
#
_symmetry.space_group_name_H-M   'P 1'
#
loop_
_entity.id
_entity.type
_entity.pdbx_description
1 polymer ?
#
loop_
_entity_poly.entity_id
_entity_poly.type
_entity_poly.pdbx_seq_one_letter_code
_entity_poly.pdbx_strand_id
1 'polypeptide(L)'
;MPRLPNELLRHAFTINPLLPPLLRTCRTLPSAHNELRWLRQHVDARLEKKFGRKKDIPVLLRQRCVVNLVKKRARGVPLQYILGSQPFGDLDILCRKGVLIPRQATEEYTYRLFSILVSTPSLRADLKRIRILDLCTGTGCIPLLLLSLLSPTLDTAVTGVDISPTALALARRNVSHNSPPLSGAHVRFASGDVLASRTALLDEALHARKEDGWWYGDETFDVVTANPPYISWTGFNRDTERSVRNFEPRLALVPAVDKEEGGEGGRLEDIFYGRIVERAEGVRARVLIMEVAGTEQAGRVARMVRERTGWGKIEIWRDFPNGAAGEEGVGGYEGIGDRGVIGEGTPGEEIMLRGVGEGRSVKPTVSATAHGLVDQIKGIPTYRSTGAILPPRYNQQAGPSRRFSRVMNPSPDIAAPAQVHTLPLYPVIAAVNSESRSSGEAGVCISASVGRKLDRLDCAKRIYWADKVWGKSGQSLGAGATGCRRAGLARRLGGQYFETSVSPYPALPRSFKKQFIPIFQQLESLISQWSRYFWFCTTVCWTLISTSETLQSPNMSTGGKHAEDFPDLLGTTENELGIRKWLEDAGHTLVTTSDKDDPNSKFDQELVDAEIIITTPFHPGYLTKERLQKAKKLKLAITAGIGSDHVDLNAANETNGGITVAEVTGSNVVSVAEHVIMTILVLVRNFVPAHEQVASGDWNVAAVAKNEYDLEDKVVGTVAVGRIGQRVLKRLKAFDCKELLYFDYQPLSPEVEKEIGCRRVENLEEMLAQCDVVTINCPLHEKTRGLFNKELISKMKPGAWLVNTARGAIVVKEDVAAALKSGHLRGYGGDVWFPQPAPKDHPLRYAQNPWGGGNAMVPHMSGTSIDAQKRYADGTKAILDSYLSGREDYRPEDLIVHKGDYATKAYGDRAKK
;
A
#
# COMPACT_ATOMS: atom_id res chain seq x y z
N MET A 1 -1.87 1.01 39.35
CA MET A 1 -0.87 0.90 38.26
C MET A 1 0.21 -0.08 38.69
N PRO A 2 0.66 -1.00 37.83
CA PRO A 2 1.84 -1.82 38.13
C PRO A 2 3.10 -0.96 38.28
N ARG A 3 4.04 -1.39 39.11
CA ARG A 3 5.37 -0.77 39.25
C ARG A 3 6.22 -1.17 38.03
N LEU A 4 6.97 -0.22 37.48
CA LEU A 4 7.94 -0.52 36.42
C LEU A 4 9.17 -1.23 37.03
N PRO A 5 9.77 -2.23 36.35
CA PRO A 5 11.00 -2.86 36.82
C PRO A 5 12.15 -1.84 36.97
N ASN A 6 12.91 -1.94 38.06
CA ASN A 6 14.09 -1.09 38.29
C ASN A 6 15.16 -1.28 37.20
N GLU A 7 15.27 -2.49 36.66
CA GLU A 7 16.13 -2.83 35.51
C GLU A 7 15.74 -2.05 34.25
N LEU A 8 14.45 -2.06 33.88
CA LEU A 8 13.93 -1.28 32.75
C LEU A 8 14.19 0.22 32.91
N LEU A 9 14.09 0.75 34.14
CA LEU A 9 14.41 2.15 34.43
C LEU A 9 15.91 2.45 34.32
N ARG A 10 16.79 1.52 34.74
CA ARG A 10 18.25 1.64 34.59
C ARG A 10 18.67 1.58 33.11
N HIS A 11 18.16 0.60 32.37
CA HIS A 11 18.43 0.44 30.93
C HIS A 11 17.91 1.63 30.11
N ALA A 12 16.73 2.16 30.45
CA ALA A 12 16.24 3.39 29.83
C ALA A 12 17.15 4.59 30.11
N PHE A 13 17.75 4.69 31.30
CA PHE A 13 18.66 5.78 31.66
C PHE A 13 19.99 5.71 30.90
N THR A 14 20.57 4.51 30.70
CA THR A 14 21.81 4.34 29.93
C THR A 14 21.64 4.70 28.46
N ILE A 15 20.46 4.45 27.87
CA ILE A 15 20.13 4.89 26.50
C ILE A 15 19.92 6.42 26.45
N ASN A 16 19.08 6.97 27.34
CA ASN A 16 18.93 8.41 27.46
C ASN A 16 18.29 8.81 28.80
N PRO A 17 18.83 9.80 29.54
CA PRO A 17 18.27 10.21 30.84
C PRO A 17 16.85 10.80 30.77
N LEU A 18 16.32 11.06 29.56
CA LEU A 18 14.94 11.53 29.34
C LEU A 18 13.92 10.41 29.10
N LEU A 19 14.34 9.14 28.97
CA LEU A 19 13.42 8.00 28.78
C LEU A 19 12.76 7.50 30.08
N PRO A 20 13.44 7.38 31.24
CA PRO A 20 12.80 6.93 32.49
C PRO A 20 11.61 7.78 32.96
N PRO A 21 11.58 9.12 32.79
CA PRO A 21 10.38 9.93 33.04
C PRO A 21 9.19 9.57 32.13
N LEU A 22 9.44 9.25 30.86
CA LEU A 22 8.40 8.93 29.88
C LEU A 22 7.80 7.53 30.08
N LEU A 23 8.62 6.53 30.43
CA LEU A 23 8.18 5.15 30.71
C LEU A 23 6.98 5.05 31.66
N ARG A 24 6.86 5.99 32.62
CA ARG A 24 5.72 6.07 33.56
C ARG A 24 4.36 6.14 32.87
N THR A 25 4.31 6.76 31.69
CA THR A 25 3.11 6.93 30.87
C THR A 25 3.13 6.00 29.66
N CYS A 26 4.27 5.91 28.96
CA CYS A 26 4.43 5.13 27.72
C CYS A 26 4.44 3.60 27.93
N ARG A 27 4.69 3.13 29.16
CA ARG A 27 4.89 1.72 29.61
C ARG A 27 6.09 1.00 29.01
N THR A 28 6.28 1.06 27.70
CA THR A 28 7.34 0.33 26.97
C THR A 28 8.45 1.27 26.51
N LEU A 29 9.67 0.72 26.41
CA LEU A 29 10.86 1.47 25.97
C LEU A 29 10.76 1.97 24.52
N PRO A 30 10.24 1.20 23.52
CA PRO A 30 10.02 1.72 22.17
C PRO A 30 9.01 2.88 22.12
N SER A 31 7.93 2.81 22.91
CA SER A 31 6.93 3.88 23.00
C SER A 31 7.55 5.16 23.60
N ALA A 32 8.28 5.04 24.71
CA ALA A 32 9.02 6.16 25.30
C ALA A 32 10.06 6.78 24.34
N HIS A 33 10.70 5.96 23.50
CA HIS A 33 11.65 6.43 22.50
C HIS A 33 10.97 7.17 21.32
N ASN A 34 9.82 6.66 20.84
CA ASN A 34 9.01 7.34 19.83
C ASN A 34 8.49 8.69 20.36
N GLU A 35 7.95 8.74 21.57
CA GLU A 35 7.54 10.00 22.20
C GLU A 35 8.70 10.98 22.36
N LEU A 36 9.88 10.53 22.79
CA LEU A 36 11.06 11.39 22.90
C LEU A 36 11.51 11.94 21.53
N ARG A 37 11.33 11.20 20.43
CA ARG A 37 11.58 11.66 19.06
C ARG A 37 10.63 12.80 18.67
N TRP A 38 9.32 12.59 18.85
CA TRP A 38 8.29 13.59 18.54
C TRP A 38 8.44 14.86 19.38
N LEU A 39 8.73 14.74 20.68
CA LEU A 39 8.99 15.88 21.56
C LEU A 39 10.24 16.69 21.15
N ARG A 40 11.28 16.03 20.59
CA ARG A 40 12.44 16.73 19.99
C ARG A 40 12.05 17.44 18.70
N GLN A 41 11.33 16.76 17.79
CA GLN A 41 10.88 17.33 16.51
C GLN A 41 9.97 18.56 16.70
N HIS A 42 9.04 18.53 17.65
CA HIS A 42 8.21 19.69 17.99
C HIS A 42 9.02 20.87 18.53
N VAL A 43 10.01 20.62 19.40
CA VAL A 43 10.88 21.68 19.93
C VAL A 43 11.72 22.30 18.80
N ASP A 44 12.24 21.47 17.90
CA ASP A 44 12.98 21.92 16.72
C ASP A 44 12.11 22.84 15.84
N ALA A 45 10.98 22.35 15.34
CA ALA A 45 10.10 23.13 14.46
C ALA A 45 9.59 24.43 15.12
N ARG A 46 9.34 24.41 16.44
CA ARG A 46 8.93 25.60 17.20
C ARG A 46 10.05 26.63 17.34
N LEU A 47 11.30 26.19 17.46
CA LEU A 47 12.47 27.09 17.57
C LEU A 47 12.96 27.54 16.19
N GLU A 48 12.88 26.70 15.16
CA GLU A 48 13.15 27.07 13.76
C GLU A 48 12.22 28.21 13.31
N LYS A 49 10.92 28.15 13.62
CA LYS A 49 9.97 29.26 13.42
C LYS A 49 10.29 30.56 14.18
N LYS A 50 11.24 30.56 15.13
CA LYS A 50 11.69 31.75 15.87
C LYS A 50 13.11 32.22 15.50
N PHE A 51 14.01 31.30 15.15
CA PHE A 51 15.43 31.58 14.90
C PHE A 51 15.83 31.41 13.41
N GLY A 52 14.89 31.10 12.52
CA GLY A 52 15.12 30.97 11.09
C GLY A 52 15.69 29.60 10.69
N ARG A 53 16.92 29.27 11.11
CA ARG A 53 17.58 28.00 10.76
C ARG A 53 17.94 27.18 11.99
N LYS A 54 17.94 25.85 11.85
CA LYS A 54 18.22 24.88 12.92
C LYS A 54 19.55 25.11 13.65
N LYS A 55 20.58 25.54 12.91
CA LYS A 55 21.93 25.81 13.42
C LYS A 55 22.03 27.06 14.30
N ASP A 56 21.07 27.99 14.17
CA ASP A 56 21.09 29.29 14.86
C ASP A 56 20.34 29.21 16.21
N ILE A 57 19.91 28.00 16.62
CA ILE A 57 19.21 27.70 17.87
C ILE A 57 20.21 27.31 18.96
N PRO A 58 20.27 28.03 20.10
CA PRO A 58 21.18 27.66 21.20
C PRO A 58 20.91 26.26 21.76
N VAL A 59 21.94 25.41 21.82
CA VAL A 59 21.83 24.00 22.23
C VAL A 59 21.22 23.86 23.62
N LEU A 60 21.61 24.70 24.58
CA LEU A 60 21.05 24.71 25.94
C LEU A 60 19.56 25.10 25.97
N LEU A 61 19.12 26.00 25.10
CA LEU A 61 17.70 26.37 24.96
C LEU A 61 16.90 25.18 24.42
N ARG A 62 17.39 24.54 23.35
CA ARG A 62 16.80 23.34 22.74
C ARG A 62 16.66 22.21 23.78
N GLN A 63 17.74 21.89 24.51
CA GLN A 63 17.73 20.89 25.58
C GLN A 63 16.74 21.25 26.70
N ARG A 64 16.75 22.49 27.20
CA ARG A 64 15.84 22.96 28.26
C ARG A 64 14.37 22.87 27.84
N CYS A 65 14.07 23.17 26.57
CA CYS A 65 12.73 22.99 26.00
C CYS A 65 12.30 21.52 25.98
N VAL A 66 13.12 20.59 25.46
CA VAL A 66 12.79 19.14 25.45
C VAL A 66 12.60 18.61 26.86
N VAL A 67 13.50 18.95 27.80
CA VAL A 67 13.38 18.59 29.22
C VAL A 67 12.05 19.07 29.83
N ASN A 68 11.61 20.28 29.49
CA ASN A 68 10.34 20.83 29.96
C ASN A 68 9.12 20.10 29.38
N LEU A 69 9.16 19.66 28.11
CA LEU A 69 8.07 18.87 27.53
C LEU A 69 8.03 17.44 28.09
N VAL A 70 9.18 16.80 28.27
CA VAL A 70 9.31 15.50 28.95
C VAL A 70 8.76 15.59 30.38
N LYS A 71 9.06 16.67 31.11
CA LYS A 71 8.47 16.93 32.45
C LYS A 71 6.95 17.14 32.44
N LYS A 72 6.36 17.68 31.36
CA LYS A 72 4.89 17.71 31.19
C LYS A 72 4.33 16.31 30.95
N ARG A 73 4.91 15.54 30.02
CA ARG A 73 4.43 14.20 29.68
C ARG A 73 4.55 13.19 30.83
N ALA A 74 5.63 13.28 31.60
CA ALA A 74 5.86 12.49 32.82
C ALA A 74 4.89 12.83 33.99
N ARG A 75 4.16 13.95 33.90
CA ARG A 75 3.05 14.30 34.82
C ARG A 75 1.69 13.80 34.33
N GLY A 76 1.65 13.06 33.22
CA GLY A 76 0.43 12.50 32.63
C GLY A 76 -0.33 13.45 31.71
N VAL A 77 0.27 14.56 31.26
CA VAL A 77 -0.34 15.40 30.22
C VAL A 77 -0.43 14.59 28.91
N PRO A 78 -1.56 14.61 28.17
CA PRO A 78 -1.66 14.00 26.85
C PRO A 78 -0.59 14.52 25.89
N LEU A 79 -0.04 13.65 25.06
CA LEU A 79 1.01 14.02 24.09
C LEU A 79 0.48 15.06 23.09
N GLN A 80 -0.75 14.88 22.63
CA GLN A 80 -1.48 15.76 21.72
C GLN A 80 -1.56 17.20 22.22
N TYR A 81 -1.85 17.40 23.51
CA TYR A 81 -1.86 18.72 24.15
C TYR A 81 -0.45 19.32 24.36
N ILE A 82 0.61 18.52 24.22
CA ILE A 82 2.01 18.98 24.25
C ILE A 82 2.47 19.36 22.83
N LEU A 83 2.11 18.56 21.82
CA LEU A 83 2.43 18.81 20.41
C LEU A 83 1.57 19.93 19.80
N GLY A 84 0.33 20.09 20.27
CA GLY A 84 -0.63 21.11 19.82
C GLY A 84 -1.59 20.62 18.73
N SER A 85 -1.37 19.43 18.17
CA SER A 85 -2.22 18.77 17.17
C SER A 85 -1.99 17.26 17.15
N GLN A 86 -2.75 16.55 16.31
CA GLN A 86 -2.47 15.18 15.85
C GLN A 86 -3.10 14.95 14.46
N PRO A 87 -2.62 13.98 13.66
CA PRO A 87 -3.30 13.57 12.44
C PRO A 87 -4.68 12.96 12.73
N PHE A 88 -5.59 13.10 11.77
CA PHE A 88 -6.91 12.45 11.73
C PHE A 88 -7.31 12.32 10.25
N GLY A 89 -7.02 11.17 9.65
CA GLY A 89 -6.91 11.04 8.20
C GLY A 89 -5.86 12.00 7.65
N ASP A 90 -6.15 12.59 6.49
CA ASP A 90 -5.27 13.53 5.79
C ASP A 90 -5.22 14.95 6.42
N LEU A 91 -5.83 15.15 7.59
CA LEU A 91 -5.91 16.45 8.30
C LEU A 91 -5.04 16.49 9.56
N ASP A 92 -4.44 17.65 9.86
CA ASP A 92 -3.78 17.95 11.14
C ASP A 92 -4.77 18.68 12.06
N ILE A 93 -5.33 17.97 13.04
CA ILE A 93 -6.37 18.49 13.93
C ILE A 93 -5.73 19.08 15.19
N LEU A 94 -5.91 20.40 15.39
CA LEU A 94 -5.39 21.11 16.56
C LEU A 94 -6.02 20.56 17.85
N CYS A 95 -5.18 20.26 18.83
CA CYS A 95 -5.56 19.65 20.10
C CYS A 95 -5.25 20.60 21.27
N ARG A 96 -6.26 20.95 22.06
CA ARG A 96 -6.13 21.89 23.21
C ARG A 96 -6.89 21.40 24.44
N LYS A 97 -6.32 21.66 25.62
CA LYS A 97 -6.98 21.38 26.91
C LYS A 97 -8.36 22.05 26.94
N GLY A 98 -9.39 21.29 27.30
CA GLY A 98 -10.78 21.75 27.34
C GLY A 98 -11.61 21.34 26.12
N VAL A 99 -11.02 20.68 25.12
CA VAL A 99 -11.72 20.00 24.02
C VAL A 99 -11.26 18.54 23.96
N LEU A 100 -12.18 17.62 23.68
CA LEU A 100 -11.91 16.18 23.56
C LEU A 100 -10.80 15.91 22.53
N ILE A 101 -9.91 14.96 22.81
CA ILE A 101 -8.88 14.52 21.85
C ILE A 101 -9.53 13.52 20.87
N PRO A 102 -9.44 13.73 19.54
CA PRO A 102 -9.93 12.77 18.54
C PRO A 102 -9.33 11.38 18.73
N ARG A 103 -10.05 10.33 18.32
CA ARG A 103 -9.63 8.92 18.50
C ARG A 103 -9.50 8.23 17.16
N GLN A 104 -8.60 7.26 17.08
CA GLN A 104 -8.45 6.42 15.88
C GLN A 104 -9.73 5.65 15.56
N ALA A 105 -10.49 5.19 16.57
CA ALA A 105 -11.80 4.56 16.33
C ALA A 105 -12.80 5.51 15.63
N THR A 106 -12.77 6.81 15.98
CA THR A 106 -13.55 7.86 15.32
C THR A 106 -13.12 8.07 13.86
N GLU A 107 -11.82 7.99 13.59
CA GLU A 107 -11.22 8.09 12.25
C GLU A 107 -11.62 6.92 11.33
N GLU A 108 -11.51 5.69 11.83
CA GLU A 108 -11.85 4.45 11.11
C GLU A 108 -13.31 4.41 10.65
N TYR A 109 -14.27 4.79 11.51
CA TYR A 109 -15.67 4.86 11.08
C TYR A 109 -15.94 6.05 10.13
N THR A 110 -15.17 7.13 10.23
CA THR A 110 -15.33 8.29 9.34
C THR A 110 -14.93 7.94 7.91
N TYR A 111 -13.80 7.24 7.72
CA TYR A 111 -13.42 6.68 6.41
C TYR A 111 -14.47 5.69 5.88
N ARG A 112 -15.02 4.81 6.73
CA ARG A 112 -16.05 3.86 6.30
C ARG A 112 -17.36 4.55 5.88
N LEU A 113 -17.77 5.57 6.61
CA LEU A 113 -18.94 6.38 6.27
C LEU A 113 -18.75 7.04 4.90
N PHE A 114 -17.60 7.66 4.64
CA PHE A 114 -17.23 8.19 3.33
C PHE A 114 -17.41 7.15 2.20
N SER A 115 -16.81 5.96 2.35
CA SER A 115 -16.90 4.90 1.33
C SER A 115 -18.35 4.48 1.04
N ILE A 116 -19.22 4.47 2.06
CA ILE A 116 -20.64 4.11 1.94
C ILE A 116 -21.44 5.21 1.23
N LEU A 117 -21.20 6.49 1.55
CA LEU A 117 -21.91 7.63 0.95
C LEU A 117 -21.56 7.82 -0.53
N VAL A 118 -20.32 7.54 -0.93
CA VAL A 118 -19.90 7.52 -2.34
C VAL A 118 -20.55 6.34 -3.06
N SER A 119 -20.40 5.12 -2.54
CA SER A 119 -20.87 3.89 -3.21
C SER A 119 -22.38 3.68 -3.22
N THR A 120 -23.14 4.36 -2.36
CA THR A 120 -24.60 4.14 -2.19
C THR A 120 -25.40 5.45 -2.41
N PRO A 121 -25.66 5.86 -3.67
CA PRO A 121 -26.33 7.14 -3.95
C PRO A 121 -27.74 7.29 -3.38
N SER A 122 -28.47 6.20 -3.13
CA SER A 122 -29.81 6.23 -2.52
C SER A 122 -29.83 6.79 -1.08
N LEU A 123 -28.69 6.81 -0.39
CA LEU A 123 -28.54 7.43 0.93
C LEU A 123 -28.50 8.97 0.90
N ARG A 124 -28.58 9.59 -0.29
CA ARG A 124 -28.59 11.05 -0.49
C ARG A 124 -29.91 11.51 -1.12
N ALA A 125 -30.43 12.65 -0.69
CA ALA A 125 -31.63 13.28 -1.27
C ALA A 125 -31.36 13.91 -2.63
N ASP A 126 -30.12 14.31 -2.90
CA ASP A 126 -29.63 14.78 -4.19
C ASP A 126 -28.46 13.87 -4.64
N LEU A 127 -28.38 13.53 -5.92
CA LEU A 127 -27.31 12.70 -6.46
C LEU A 127 -25.95 13.43 -6.55
N LYS A 128 -25.94 14.77 -6.49
CA LYS A 128 -24.76 15.64 -6.58
C LYS A 128 -24.42 16.38 -5.30
N ARG A 129 -25.35 16.47 -4.33
CA ARG A 129 -25.21 17.25 -3.10
C ARG A 129 -25.39 16.37 -1.87
N ILE A 130 -24.69 16.71 -0.77
CA ILE A 130 -24.85 16.06 0.52
C ILE A 130 -24.74 17.07 1.68
N ARG A 131 -25.68 17.00 2.63
CA ARG A 131 -25.68 17.78 3.87
C ARG A 131 -25.47 16.88 5.08
N ILE A 132 -24.47 17.23 5.90
CA ILE A 132 -24.05 16.46 7.07
C ILE A 132 -24.20 17.32 8.33
N LEU A 133 -24.86 16.77 9.36
CA LEU A 133 -25.01 17.38 10.68
C LEU A 133 -24.20 16.55 11.70
N ASP A 134 -23.27 17.17 12.40
CA ASP A 134 -22.43 16.51 13.40
C ASP A 134 -22.73 17.04 14.80
N LEU A 135 -23.20 16.17 15.69
CA LEU A 135 -23.63 16.52 17.06
C LEU A 135 -22.54 16.17 18.09
N CYS A 136 -22.29 17.08 19.02
CA CYS A 136 -21.14 17.02 19.95
C CYS A 136 -19.79 17.08 19.18
N THR A 137 -19.67 18.01 18.23
CA THR A 137 -18.59 18.02 17.22
C THR A 137 -17.17 18.18 17.78
N GLY A 138 -17.01 18.73 18.99
CA GLY A 138 -15.73 18.81 19.69
C GLY A 138 -14.65 19.60 18.93
N THR A 139 -13.76 18.90 18.23
CA THR A 139 -12.72 19.52 17.38
C THR A 139 -13.17 19.77 15.94
N GLY A 140 -14.36 19.30 15.54
CA GLY A 140 -14.81 19.26 14.15
C GLY A 140 -14.16 18.15 13.32
N CYS A 141 -13.39 17.23 13.90
CA CYS A 141 -12.61 16.25 13.14
C CYS A 141 -13.45 15.38 12.19
N ILE A 142 -14.62 14.90 12.62
CA ILE A 142 -15.54 14.10 11.81
C ILE A 142 -16.04 14.89 10.58
N PRO A 143 -16.75 16.03 10.73
CA PRO A 143 -17.30 16.76 9.58
C PRO A 143 -16.22 17.36 8.69
N LEU A 144 -15.06 17.75 9.23
CA LEU A 144 -13.96 18.28 8.42
C LEU A 144 -13.28 17.18 7.57
N LEU A 145 -13.12 15.95 8.11
CA LEU A 145 -12.60 14.84 7.32
C LEU A 145 -13.62 14.38 6.26
N LEU A 146 -14.91 14.26 6.60
CA LEU A 146 -15.96 13.95 5.62
C LEU A 146 -16.03 15.01 4.52
N LEU A 147 -15.95 16.29 4.88
CA LEU A 147 -15.88 17.41 3.94
C LEU A 147 -14.67 17.28 3.01
N SER A 148 -13.47 17.02 3.54
CA SER A 148 -12.25 16.86 2.75
C SER A 148 -12.30 15.65 1.80
N LEU A 149 -12.95 14.56 2.19
CA LEU A 149 -13.05 13.34 1.39
C LEU A 149 -14.19 13.40 0.35
N LEU A 150 -15.31 14.06 0.64
CA LEU A 150 -16.50 14.10 -0.23
C LEU A 150 -16.47 15.26 -1.23
N SER A 151 -15.92 16.43 -0.87
CA SER A 151 -15.89 17.62 -1.74
C SER A 151 -15.28 17.42 -3.14
N PRO A 152 -14.28 16.53 -3.36
CA PRO A 152 -13.82 16.18 -4.71
C PRO A 152 -14.86 15.49 -5.60
N THR A 153 -16.02 15.08 -5.06
CA THR A 153 -17.04 14.27 -5.74
C THR A 153 -18.47 14.79 -5.62
N LEU A 154 -18.79 15.55 -4.57
CA LEU A 154 -20.14 16.04 -4.24
C LEU A 154 -20.08 17.46 -3.69
N ASP A 155 -21.08 18.30 -4.00
CA ASP A 155 -21.32 19.54 -3.25
C ASP A 155 -21.62 19.16 -1.79
N THR A 156 -20.68 19.46 -0.91
CA THR A 156 -20.66 18.95 0.46
C THR A 156 -20.77 20.11 1.44
N ALA A 157 -21.86 20.15 2.19
CA ALA A 157 -22.09 21.12 3.25
C ALA A 157 -22.15 20.43 4.62
N VAL A 158 -21.42 20.94 5.60
CA VAL A 158 -21.30 20.32 6.93
C VAL A 158 -21.58 21.33 8.04
N THR A 159 -22.41 20.92 9.00
CA THR A 159 -22.75 21.72 10.19
C THR A 159 -22.38 20.95 11.45
N GLY A 160 -21.41 21.44 12.21
CA GLY A 160 -21.09 20.90 13.54
C GLY A 160 -21.80 21.68 14.65
N VAL A 161 -22.36 20.97 15.63
CA VAL A 161 -23.05 21.51 16.81
C VAL A 161 -22.35 21.02 18.08
N ASP A 162 -22.12 21.92 19.03
CA ASP A 162 -21.54 21.61 20.34
C ASP A 162 -22.03 22.62 21.38
N ILE A 163 -22.17 22.19 22.64
CA ILE A 163 -22.54 23.08 23.75
C ILE A 163 -21.34 23.90 24.28
N SER A 164 -20.10 23.53 23.95
CA SER A 164 -18.87 24.17 24.42
C SER A 164 -18.37 25.26 23.46
N PRO A 165 -18.35 26.54 23.85
CA PRO A 165 -17.74 27.60 23.04
C PRO A 165 -16.24 27.37 22.79
N THR A 166 -15.57 26.62 23.67
CA THR A 166 -14.15 26.26 23.53
C THR A 166 -13.93 25.21 22.43
N ALA A 167 -14.88 24.29 22.27
CA ALA A 167 -14.92 23.31 21.19
C ALA A 167 -15.12 24.01 19.84
N LEU A 168 -16.19 24.79 19.71
CA LEU A 168 -16.52 25.55 18.49
C LEU A 168 -15.39 26.51 18.05
N ALA A 169 -14.74 27.20 19.01
CA ALA A 169 -13.60 28.07 18.72
C ALA A 169 -12.31 27.32 18.31
N LEU A 170 -12.23 26.01 18.54
CA LEU A 170 -11.17 25.14 18.04
C LEU A 170 -11.55 24.54 16.68
N ALA A 171 -12.79 24.09 16.50
CA ALA A 171 -13.31 23.58 15.23
C ALA A 171 -13.24 24.63 14.10
N ARG A 172 -13.67 25.87 14.36
CA ARG A 172 -13.51 27.00 13.43
C ARG A 172 -12.04 27.29 13.10
N ARG A 173 -11.09 27.05 14.03
CA ARG A 173 -9.65 27.16 13.76
C ARG A 173 -9.10 25.99 12.92
N ASN A 174 -9.66 24.79 13.06
CA ASN A 174 -9.24 23.63 12.27
C ASN A 174 -9.56 23.79 10.78
N VAL A 175 -10.62 24.53 10.42
CA VAL A 175 -10.89 24.96 9.03
C VAL A 175 -9.73 25.78 8.46
N SER A 176 -9.35 26.87 9.14
CA SER A 176 -8.28 27.76 8.68
C SER A 176 -6.90 27.11 8.73
N HIS A 177 -6.69 26.16 9.64
CA HIS A 177 -5.42 25.42 9.77
C HIS A 177 -5.24 24.38 8.65
N ASN A 178 -6.32 23.74 8.19
CA ASN A 178 -6.32 22.76 7.10
C ASN A 178 -6.76 23.37 5.76
N SER A 179 -6.33 24.61 5.49
CA SER A 179 -6.45 25.25 4.17
C SER A 179 -5.10 25.13 3.42
N PRO A 180 -5.07 24.88 2.09
CA PRO A 180 -6.18 24.95 1.14
C PRO A 180 -7.14 23.75 0.98
N PRO A 181 -6.96 22.52 1.53
CA PRO A 181 -7.93 21.42 1.34
C PRO A 181 -9.41 21.75 1.59
N LEU A 182 -9.67 22.72 2.49
CA LEU A 182 -11.03 23.17 2.85
C LEU A 182 -11.42 24.54 2.24
N SER A 183 -10.67 25.08 1.27
CA SER A 183 -10.96 26.39 0.69
C SER A 183 -12.19 26.36 -0.23
N GLY A 184 -13.18 27.20 0.05
CA GLY A 184 -14.46 27.25 -0.67
C GLY A 184 -15.58 26.38 -0.08
N ALA A 185 -15.31 25.64 1.00
CA ALA A 185 -16.25 24.71 1.60
C ALA A 185 -17.43 25.38 2.36
N HIS A 186 -18.61 24.76 2.25
CA HIS A 186 -19.79 25.11 3.04
C HIS A 186 -19.74 24.50 4.46
N VAL A 187 -18.84 25.02 5.30
CA VAL A 187 -18.67 24.59 6.71
C VAL A 187 -19.29 25.59 7.69
N ARG A 188 -20.12 25.09 8.62
CA ARG A 188 -20.74 25.86 9.71
C ARG A 188 -20.47 25.20 11.06
N PHE A 189 -20.28 26.01 12.11
CA PHE A 189 -20.19 25.55 13.49
C PHE A 189 -21.08 26.41 14.38
N ALA A 190 -22.03 25.80 15.09
CA ALA A 190 -23.07 26.47 15.87
C ALA A 190 -23.14 25.95 17.32
N SER A 191 -23.68 26.77 18.23
CA SER A 191 -23.92 26.38 19.62
C SER A 191 -25.30 25.76 19.77
N GLY A 192 -25.43 24.75 20.62
CA GLY A 192 -26.72 24.18 21.01
C GLY A 192 -26.56 22.95 21.90
N ASP A 193 -27.50 22.77 22.83
CA ASP A 193 -27.60 21.53 23.61
C ASP A 193 -28.36 20.45 22.84
N VAL A 194 -27.89 19.20 22.92
CA VAL A 194 -28.54 18.05 22.31
C VAL A 194 -29.68 17.52 23.21
N LEU A 195 -29.60 17.71 24.54
CA LEU A 195 -30.57 17.17 25.50
C LEU A 195 -31.84 18.03 25.67
N ALA A 196 -31.69 19.35 25.56
CA ALA A 196 -32.71 20.37 25.75
C ALA A 196 -34.08 20.05 25.09
N SER A 197 -35.15 20.51 25.75
CA SER A 197 -36.52 20.28 25.28
C SER A 197 -36.75 20.87 23.88
N ARG A 198 -37.71 20.32 23.13
CA ARG A 198 -38.04 20.81 21.79
C ARG A 198 -38.44 22.30 21.77
N THR A 199 -38.99 22.80 22.88
CA THR A 199 -39.34 24.20 23.08
C THR A 199 -38.12 25.07 23.40
N ALA A 200 -37.26 24.64 24.33
CA ALA A 200 -36.05 25.40 24.70
C ALA A 200 -35.10 25.57 23.50
N LEU A 201 -34.95 24.54 22.66
CA LEU A 201 -34.18 24.63 21.42
C LEU A 201 -34.83 25.48 20.33
N LEU A 202 -36.16 25.63 20.33
CA LEU A 202 -36.81 26.62 19.47
C LEU A 202 -36.44 28.04 19.94
N ASP A 203 -36.42 28.31 21.24
CA ASP A 203 -36.04 29.62 21.78
C ASP A 203 -34.55 29.94 21.61
N GLU A 204 -33.63 28.98 21.84
CA GLU A 204 -32.21 29.14 21.54
C GLU A 204 -31.96 29.36 20.03
N ALA A 205 -32.63 28.57 19.18
CA ALA A 205 -32.52 28.74 17.73
C ALA A 205 -33.11 30.07 17.27
N LEU A 206 -34.23 30.54 17.83
CA LEU A 206 -34.82 31.85 17.50
C LEU A 206 -33.90 33.02 17.89
N HIS A 207 -33.01 32.86 18.85
CA HIS A 207 -31.92 33.80 19.12
C HIS A 207 -30.79 33.67 18.08
N ALA A 208 -30.30 32.44 17.81
CA ALA A 208 -29.29 32.21 16.77
C ALA A 208 -29.74 32.61 15.35
N ARG A 209 -31.05 32.64 15.08
CA ARG A 209 -31.67 33.11 13.84
C ARG A 209 -31.64 34.64 13.69
N LYS A 210 -31.39 35.39 14.78
CA LYS A 210 -31.26 36.86 14.76
C LYS A 210 -29.81 37.34 14.58
N GLU A 211 -28.82 36.57 15.05
CA GLU A 211 -27.40 36.94 14.91
C GLU A 211 -26.75 36.34 13.65
N ASP A 212 -26.96 35.05 13.37
CA ASP A 212 -26.34 34.32 12.26
C ASP A 212 -27.36 33.71 11.26
N GLY A 213 -28.67 33.92 11.44
CA GLY A 213 -29.70 33.39 10.54
C GLY A 213 -29.88 31.85 10.57
N TRP A 214 -29.59 31.19 11.69
CA TRP A 214 -29.60 29.72 11.80
C TRP A 214 -30.94 29.11 12.27
N TRP A 215 -31.31 27.97 11.69
CA TRP A 215 -32.21 26.97 12.28
C TRP A 215 -32.09 25.65 11.51
N TYR A 216 -32.00 24.52 12.22
CA TYR A 216 -31.83 23.19 11.60
C TYR A 216 -33.15 22.43 11.39
N GLY A 217 -34.28 22.87 11.97
CA GLY A 217 -35.56 22.14 11.87
C GLY A 217 -36.34 22.36 10.58
N ASP A 218 -36.00 23.39 9.80
CA ASP A 218 -36.53 23.61 8.44
C ASP A 218 -35.59 23.03 7.36
N GLU A 219 -34.32 22.77 7.72
CA GLU A 219 -33.30 22.23 6.82
C GLU A 219 -33.22 20.69 6.94
N THR A 220 -33.43 19.98 5.83
CA THR A 220 -33.19 18.54 5.79
C THR A 220 -31.70 18.22 5.71
N PHE A 221 -31.25 17.20 6.43
CA PHE A 221 -29.87 16.68 6.34
C PHE A 221 -29.89 15.23 5.84
N ASP A 222 -28.88 14.84 5.07
CA ASP A 222 -28.77 13.47 4.53
C ASP A 222 -28.19 12.51 5.58
N VAL A 223 -27.21 13.02 6.35
CA VAL A 223 -26.40 12.25 7.29
C VAL A 223 -26.32 12.98 8.63
N VAL A 224 -26.49 12.24 9.73
CA VAL A 224 -26.17 12.70 11.07
C VAL A 224 -25.05 11.85 11.65
N THR A 225 -24.01 12.51 12.17
CA THR A 225 -22.96 11.90 13.00
C THR A 225 -23.06 12.44 14.43
N ALA A 226 -22.63 11.65 15.42
CA ALA A 226 -22.58 12.10 16.81
C ALA A 226 -21.50 11.38 17.62
N ASN A 227 -20.73 12.15 18.41
CA ASN A 227 -19.82 11.62 19.42
C ASN A 227 -20.22 12.13 20.83
N PRO A 228 -21.29 11.58 21.43
CA PRO A 228 -21.86 12.11 22.66
C PRO A 228 -21.04 11.73 23.92
N PRO A 229 -21.23 12.44 25.05
CA PRO A 229 -20.77 11.99 26.35
C PRO A 229 -21.43 10.64 26.72
N TYR A 230 -20.65 9.55 26.66
CA TYR A 230 -21.18 8.17 26.81
C TYR A 230 -20.61 7.38 28.00
N ILE A 231 -19.72 7.97 28.81
CA ILE A 231 -19.06 7.31 29.94
C ILE A 231 -19.87 7.56 31.22
N SER A 232 -20.20 6.48 31.95
CA SER A 232 -20.88 6.59 33.24
C SER A 232 -20.00 7.24 34.31
N TRP A 233 -20.62 7.86 35.32
CA TRP A 233 -19.91 8.47 36.45
C TRP A 233 -19.00 7.48 37.21
N THR A 234 -19.36 6.20 37.25
CA THR A 234 -18.53 5.12 37.82
C THR A 234 -17.37 4.78 36.89
N GLY A 235 -17.61 4.59 35.59
CA GLY A 235 -16.58 4.28 34.59
C GLY A 235 -15.54 5.39 34.40
N PHE A 236 -15.95 6.65 34.54
CA PHE A 236 -15.03 7.80 34.56
C PHE A 236 -14.05 7.72 35.74
N ASN A 237 -14.52 7.27 36.91
CA ASN A 237 -13.71 7.24 38.13
C ASN A 237 -12.91 5.95 38.33
N ARG A 238 -13.36 4.81 37.79
CA ARG A 238 -12.66 3.52 37.89
C ARG A 238 -11.76 3.29 36.68
N ASP A 239 -12.36 3.24 35.50
CA ASP A 239 -11.79 2.54 34.34
C ASP A 239 -11.10 3.49 33.35
N THR A 240 -11.52 4.75 33.30
CA THR A 240 -10.92 5.79 32.44
C THR A 240 -9.47 6.09 32.83
N GLU A 241 -8.57 6.23 31.85
CA GLU A 241 -7.13 6.42 32.08
C GLU A 241 -6.82 7.74 32.82
N ARG A 242 -5.72 7.77 33.60
CA ARG A 242 -5.37 8.93 34.43
C ARG A 242 -5.05 10.17 33.59
N SER A 243 -4.48 10.00 32.40
CA SER A 243 -4.27 11.08 31.43
C SER A 243 -5.60 11.74 31.04
N VAL A 244 -6.59 10.92 30.63
CA VAL A 244 -7.92 11.39 30.21
C VAL A 244 -8.61 12.12 31.35
N ARG A 245 -8.77 11.46 32.51
CA ARG A 245 -9.40 12.00 33.74
C ARG A 245 -8.89 13.37 34.17
N ASN A 246 -7.58 13.59 34.06
CA ASN A 246 -6.92 14.78 34.62
C ASN A 246 -6.86 15.97 33.66
N PHE A 247 -7.07 15.77 32.35
CA PHE A 247 -6.75 16.77 31.33
C PHE A 247 -7.84 17.00 30.29
N GLU A 248 -8.64 15.98 29.95
CA GLU A 248 -9.72 16.09 28.97
C GLU A 248 -11.03 16.57 29.61
N PRO A 249 -11.91 17.27 28.88
CA PRO A 249 -13.11 17.87 29.47
C PRO A 249 -14.15 16.81 29.86
N ARG A 250 -14.52 16.74 31.14
CA ARG A 250 -15.57 15.81 31.62
C ARG A 250 -16.90 15.99 30.90
N LEU A 251 -17.23 17.22 30.47
CA LEU A 251 -18.45 17.56 29.72
C LEU A 251 -18.56 16.82 28.38
N ALA A 252 -17.45 16.45 27.75
CA ALA A 252 -17.42 15.69 26.49
C ALA A 252 -17.18 14.18 26.72
N LEU A 253 -17.38 13.69 27.95
CA LEU A 253 -17.09 12.31 28.34
C LEU A 253 -18.22 11.71 29.18
N VAL A 254 -18.75 12.47 30.14
CA VAL A 254 -19.80 12.04 31.08
C VAL A 254 -21.00 12.98 30.96
N PRO A 255 -22.23 12.46 30.79
CA PRO A 255 -23.45 13.27 30.80
C PRO A 255 -23.54 14.20 32.01
N ALA A 256 -23.85 15.46 31.74
CA ALA A 256 -23.96 16.52 32.74
C ALA A 256 -25.42 16.74 33.17
N VAL A 257 -26.12 15.66 33.50
CA VAL A 257 -27.50 15.66 34.01
C VAL A 257 -27.55 15.37 35.50
N ASP A 258 -28.54 15.97 36.17
CA ASP A 258 -28.89 15.68 37.55
C ASP A 258 -29.66 14.36 37.67
N LYS A 259 -29.64 13.77 38.87
CA LYS A 259 -30.10 12.38 39.09
C LYS A 259 -31.58 12.15 38.84
N GLU A 260 -32.39 13.20 38.85
CA GLU A 260 -33.87 13.11 38.81
C GLU A 260 -34.43 13.01 37.39
N GLU A 261 -33.66 13.37 36.35
CA GLU A 261 -34.06 13.15 34.94
C GLU A 261 -33.79 11.72 34.46
N GLY A 262 -33.06 10.92 35.23
CA GLY A 262 -32.85 9.48 35.00
C GLY A 262 -34.09 8.68 35.39
N GLY A 263 -35.15 8.74 34.58
CA GLY A 263 -36.42 8.03 34.80
C GLY A 263 -36.26 6.52 35.05
N GLU A 264 -37.24 5.93 35.75
CA GLU A 264 -37.14 4.58 36.34
C GLU A 264 -36.60 3.51 35.36
N GLY A 265 -35.40 3.00 35.65
CA GLY A 265 -34.71 1.97 34.87
C GLY A 265 -33.71 2.46 33.81
N GLY A 266 -33.68 3.75 33.50
CA GLY A 266 -32.74 4.34 32.53
C GLY A 266 -31.31 4.45 33.07
N ARG A 267 -30.31 4.05 32.26
CA ARG A 267 -28.89 4.33 32.56
C ARG A 267 -28.52 5.73 32.08
N LEU A 268 -27.96 6.55 32.97
CA LEU A 268 -27.60 7.95 32.67
C LEU A 268 -26.58 8.09 31.53
N GLU A 269 -25.67 7.13 31.37
CA GLU A 269 -24.74 7.06 30.24
C GLU A 269 -25.40 6.94 28.85
N ASP A 270 -26.68 6.58 28.77
CA ASP A 270 -27.39 6.38 27.50
C ASP A 270 -28.31 7.56 27.10
N ILE A 271 -28.43 8.59 27.95
CA ILE A 271 -29.45 9.66 27.82
C ILE A 271 -29.38 10.44 26.49
N PHE A 272 -28.18 10.59 25.92
CA PHE A 272 -27.98 11.29 24.66
C PHE A 272 -28.61 10.58 23.45
N TYR A 273 -28.65 9.25 23.44
CA TYR A 273 -28.99 8.50 22.22
C TYR A 273 -30.44 8.69 21.79
N GLY A 274 -31.39 8.67 22.73
CA GLY A 274 -32.81 8.93 22.43
C GLY A 274 -33.03 10.32 21.82
N ARG A 275 -32.34 11.33 22.37
CA ARG A 275 -32.36 12.71 21.87
C ARG A 275 -31.68 12.85 20.50
N ILE A 276 -30.57 12.15 20.26
CA ILE A 276 -29.88 12.16 18.95
C ILE A 276 -30.78 11.57 17.87
N VAL A 277 -31.45 10.44 18.14
CA VAL A 277 -32.39 9.84 17.19
C VAL A 277 -33.58 10.78 16.92
N GLU A 278 -34.11 11.47 17.95
CA GLU A 278 -35.12 12.52 17.76
C GLU A 278 -34.64 13.69 16.87
N ARG A 279 -33.37 14.09 16.97
CA ARG A 279 -32.81 15.13 16.07
C ARG A 279 -32.70 14.59 14.65
N ALA A 280 -32.18 13.38 14.47
CA ALA A 280 -32.00 12.73 13.17
C ALA A 280 -33.33 12.54 12.43
N GLU A 281 -34.38 12.10 13.13
CA GLU A 281 -35.75 12.01 12.61
C GLU A 281 -36.31 13.40 12.29
N GLY A 282 -36.10 14.38 13.17
CA GLY A 282 -36.52 15.77 12.97
C GLY A 282 -35.95 16.42 11.71
N VAL A 283 -34.67 16.16 11.39
CA VAL A 283 -34.00 16.66 10.17
C VAL A 283 -34.13 15.73 8.95
N ARG A 284 -34.88 14.63 9.08
CA ARG A 284 -35.12 13.61 8.04
C ARG A 284 -33.84 12.95 7.51
N ALA A 285 -32.90 12.66 8.41
CA ALA A 285 -31.65 11.97 8.10
C ALA A 285 -31.88 10.57 7.53
N ARG A 286 -31.14 10.21 6.48
CA ARG A 286 -31.17 8.86 5.86
C ARG A 286 -30.15 7.90 6.48
N VAL A 287 -29.07 8.47 7.00
CA VAL A 287 -28.00 7.77 7.73
C VAL A 287 -27.80 8.45 9.07
N LEU A 288 -27.74 7.66 10.14
CA LEU A 288 -27.29 8.10 11.46
C LEU A 288 -26.06 7.28 11.85
N ILE A 289 -25.07 7.89 12.49
CA ILE A 289 -23.96 7.21 13.18
C ILE A 289 -23.76 7.84 14.56
N MET A 290 -23.66 6.99 15.59
CA MET A 290 -23.47 7.42 16.99
C MET A 290 -22.33 6.63 17.62
N GLU A 291 -21.34 7.32 18.21
CA GLU A 291 -20.22 6.71 18.96
C GLU A 291 -20.68 6.20 20.34
N VAL A 292 -20.15 5.06 20.79
CA VAL A 292 -20.54 4.35 22.03
C VAL A 292 -19.32 3.81 22.79
N ALA A 293 -19.47 3.65 24.10
CA ALA A 293 -18.42 3.18 25.02
C ALA A 293 -17.95 1.74 24.77
N GLY A 294 -18.83 0.87 24.26
CA GLY A 294 -18.57 -0.56 24.08
C GLY A 294 -19.82 -1.35 23.67
N THR A 295 -19.65 -2.65 23.46
CA THR A 295 -20.67 -3.56 22.87
C THR A 295 -21.97 -3.63 23.68
N GLU A 296 -21.88 -3.61 25.01
CA GLU A 296 -23.07 -3.65 25.88
C GLU A 296 -23.97 -2.41 25.65
N GLN A 297 -23.36 -1.22 25.54
CA GLN A 297 -24.08 0.02 25.22
C GLN A 297 -24.57 0.02 23.77
N ALA A 298 -23.76 -0.46 22.81
CA ALA A 298 -24.17 -0.61 21.42
C ALA A 298 -25.46 -1.43 21.28
N GLY A 299 -25.60 -2.52 22.05
CA GLY A 299 -26.81 -3.36 22.09
C GLY A 299 -28.01 -2.75 22.83
N ARG A 300 -27.80 -1.75 23.70
CA ARG A 300 -28.91 -0.95 24.29
C ARG A 300 -29.38 0.13 23.29
N VAL A 301 -28.44 0.86 22.69
CA VAL A 301 -28.70 1.90 21.68
C VAL A 301 -29.36 1.31 20.44
N ALA A 302 -28.93 0.14 19.95
CA ALA A 302 -29.55 -0.52 18.80
C ALA A 302 -31.01 -0.93 19.05
N ARG A 303 -31.38 -1.31 20.29
CA ARG A 303 -32.79 -1.59 20.66
C ARG A 303 -33.62 -0.31 20.72
N MET A 304 -33.10 0.73 21.36
CA MET A 304 -33.73 2.06 21.42
C MET A 304 -34.00 2.67 20.04
N VAL A 305 -33.17 2.36 19.03
CA VAL A 305 -33.44 2.70 17.62
C VAL A 305 -34.51 1.79 17.01
N ARG A 306 -34.41 0.47 17.21
CA ARG A 306 -35.33 -0.53 16.63
C ARG A 306 -36.78 -0.36 17.10
N GLU A 307 -36.97 0.24 18.27
CA GLU A 307 -38.29 0.63 18.81
C GLU A 307 -38.94 1.80 18.04
N ARG A 308 -38.24 2.43 17.09
CA ARG A 308 -38.75 3.54 16.26
C ARG A 308 -38.98 3.12 14.81
N THR A 309 -40.15 3.48 14.27
CA THR A 309 -40.60 3.09 12.92
C THR A 309 -39.90 3.81 11.76
N GLY A 310 -38.98 4.76 12.04
CA GLY A 310 -38.25 5.51 11.01
C GLY A 310 -37.02 4.80 10.44
N TRP A 311 -36.48 3.82 11.16
CA TRP A 311 -35.21 3.16 10.85
C TRP A 311 -35.43 1.67 10.53
N GLY A 312 -34.80 1.20 9.46
CA GLY A 312 -34.77 -0.23 9.13
C GLY A 312 -33.46 -0.82 9.62
N LYS A 313 -32.60 -1.17 8.66
CA LYS A 313 -31.29 -1.77 8.88
C LYS A 313 -30.43 -0.97 9.87
N ILE A 314 -30.02 -1.66 10.95
CA ILE A 314 -29.07 -1.18 11.95
C ILE A 314 -27.78 -2.01 11.86
N GLU A 315 -26.63 -1.35 11.86
CA GLU A 315 -25.32 -1.99 11.96
C GLU A 315 -24.61 -1.54 13.25
N ILE A 316 -23.91 -2.45 13.92
CA ILE A 316 -22.95 -2.12 15.00
C ILE A 316 -21.55 -2.33 14.44
N TRP A 317 -20.74 -1.28 14.44
CA TRP A 317 -19.36 -1.32 13.96
C TRP A 317 -18.40 -1.40 15.15
N ARG A 318 -17.48 -2.37 15.11
CA ARG A 318 -16.47 -2.62 16.15
C ARG A 318 -15.17 -1.82 15.93
N ASP A 319 -14.25 -1.83 16.89
CA ASP A 319 -12.95 -1.10 16.90
C ASP A 319 -12.26 -1.03 15.53
N PHE A 320 -12.23 -2.15 14.80
CA PHE A 320 -11.79 -2.19 13.39
C PHE A 320 -12.97 -2.60 12.50
N PRO A 321 -13.76 -1.63 11.99
CA PRO A 321 -15.00 -1.91 11.26
C PRO A 321 -14.81 -2.78 10.02
N ASN A 322 -13.62 -2.70 9.41
CA ASN A 322 -13.21 -3.38 8.18
C ASN A 322 -12.34 -4.62 8.42
N GLY A 323 -12.11 -5.02 9.68
CA GLY A 323 -11.43 -6.28 10.01
C GLY A 323 -12.31 -7.50 9.71
N ALA A 324 -11.68 -8.61 9.30
CA ALA A 324 -12.36 -9.89 9.13
C ALA A 324 -12.77 -10.46 10.50
N ALA A 325 -13.98 -11.00 10.61
CA ALA A 325 -14.47 -11.60 11.85
C ALA A 325 -13.87 -13.00 12.06
N GLY A 326 -13.35 -13.23 13.28
CA GLY A 326 -12.75 -14.49 13.74
C GLY A 326 -12.45 -14.41 15.24
N GLU A 327 -12.41 -15.56 15.90
CA GLU A 327 -12.31 -15.74 17.36
C GLU A 327 -10.88 -15.44 17.89
N GLU A 328 -10.59 -15.23 19.18
CA GLU A 328 -11.27 -15.58 20.44
C GLU A 328 -11.50 -14.38 21.38
N GLY A 329 -12.33 -14.57 22.42
CA GLY A 329 -12.56 -13.58 23.48
C GLY A 329 -13.35 -14.08 24.69
N VAL A 330 -13.06 -15.27 25.21
CA VAL A 330 -13.86 -15.87 26.31
C VAL A 330 -13.57 -15.20 27.66
N GLY A 331 -14.43 -14.25 28.02
CA GLY A 331 -14.35 -13.43 29.24
C GLY A 331 -15.53 -13.57 30.21
N GLY A 332 -16.34 -14.62 30.11
CA GLY A 332 -17.30 -15.01 31.15
C GLY A 332 -18.62 -14.22 31.23
N TYR A 333 -19.50 -14.41 30.25
CA TYR A 333 -20.94 -14.55 30.49
C TYR A 333 -21.43 -15.80 29.75
N GLU A 334 -22.26 -16.62 30.40
CA GLU A 334 -22.68 -17.91 29.82
C GLU A 334 -23.76 -17.72 28.75
N GLY A 335 -23.53 -18.32 27.58
CA GLY A 335 -24.52 -18.46 26.52
C GLY A 335 -24.82 -17.20 25.72
N ILE A 336 -24.21 -17.08 24.54
CA ILE A 336 -24.85 -16.75 23.24
C ILE A 336 -23.78 -16.94 22.15
N GLY A 337 -24.13 -17.67 21.08
CA GLY A 337 -23.27 -17.86 19.91
C GLY A 337 -23.34 -16.67 18.94
N ASP A 338 -22.92 -16.88 17.69
CA ASP A 338 -22.79 -15.81 16.68
C ASP A 338 -24.15 -15.38 16.04
N ARG A 339 -25.15 -15.14 16.90
CA ARG A 339 -26.48 -14.55 16.61
C ARG A 339 -26.85 -13.60 17.75
N GLY A 340 -27.57 -12.52 17.44
CA GLY A 340 -27.73 -11.36 18.34
C GLY A 340 -28.34 -11.64 19.74
N VAL A 341 -27.72 -11.04 20.76
CA VAL A 341 -28.19 -10.91 22.15
C VAL A 341 -29.33 -9.88 22.24
N ILE A 342 -30.55 -10.07 22.76
CA ILE A 342 -31.45 -11.21 23.07
C ILE A 342 -32.88 -10.65 22.83
N GLY A 343 -33.87 -11.48 22.49
CA GLY A 343 -35.29 -11.15 22.72
C GLY A 343 -36.27 -11.86 21.80
N GLU A 344 -37.33 -12.44 22.36
CA GLU A 344 -38.37 -13.12 21.58
C GLU A 344 -39.20 -12.12 20.76
N GLY A 345 -39.23 -12.29 19.44
CA GLY A 345 -39.98 -11.43 18.52
C GLY A 345 -39.80 -11.87 17.06
N THR A 346 -40.89 -11.82 16.29
CA THR A 346 -40.96 -12.33 14.90
C THR A 346 -40.19 -11.49 13.87
N PRO A 347 -39.88 -12.04 12.68
CA PRO A 347 -38.74 -11.59 11.88
C PRO A 347 -38.98 -10.38 10.96
N GLY A 348 -37.94 -9.56 10.81
CA GLY A 348 -37.85 -8.45 9.86
C GLY A 348 -36.64 -7.56 10.16
N GLU A 349 -35.66 -7.55 9.24
CA GLU A 349 -34.36 -6.84 9.28
C GLU A 349 -33.47 -7.11 10.52
N GLU A 350 -32.28 -7.71 10.30
CA GLU A 350 -31.33 -8.08 11.36
C GLU A 350 -30.39 -6.93 11.78
N ILE A 351 -30.02 -6.88 13.07
CA ILE A 351 -28.95 -6.01 13.58
C ILE A 351 -27.60 -6.64 13.21
N MET A 352 -26.86 -6.03 12.29
CA MET A 352 -25.60 -6.59 11.77
C MET A 352 -24.39 -6.14 12.61
N LEU A 353 -23.66 -7.08 13.21
CA LEU A 353 -22.32 -6.80 13.74
C LEU A 353 -21.30 -6.72 12.58
N ARG A 354 -20.38 -5.76 12.62
CA ARG A 354 -19.29 -5.65 11.62
C ARG A 354 -17.93 -5.30 12.25
N GLY A 355 -16.91 -6.05 11.86
CA GLY A 355 -15.53 -5.84 12.31
C GLY A 355 -15.14 -6.64 13.54
N VAL A 356 -13.97 -6.33 14.10
CA VAL A 356 -13.41 -6.96 15.31
C VAL A 356 -13.14 -5.94 16.40
N GLY A 357 -13.14 -6.39 17.66
CA GLY A 357 -13.05 -5.57 18.87
C GLY A 357 -14.42 -5.24 19.49
N GLU A 358 -14.43 -4.25 20.37
CA GLU A 358 -15.64 -3.71 21.01
C GLU A 358 -16.50 -2.92 20.01
N GLY A 359 -17.82 -2.97 20.15
CA GLY A 359 -18.73 -2.07 19.43
C GLY A 359 -18.43 -0.60 19.77
N ARG A 360 -18.05 0.19 18.76
CA ARG A 360 -17.67 1.62 18.88
C ARG A 360 -18.67 2.58 18.26
N SER A 361 -19.46 2.14 17.29
CA SER A 361 -20.56 2.95 16.80
C SER A 361 -21.76 2.13 16.35
N VAL A 362 -22.94 2.74 16.47
CA VAL A 362 -24.22 2.23 15.95
C VAL A 362 -24.62 3.06 14.74
N LYS A 363 -24.91 2.40 13.62
CA LYS A 363 -25.33 3.02 12.36
C LYS A 363 -26.73 2.53 11.95
N PRO A 364 -27.78 3.31 12.24
CA PRO A 364 -29.10 3.16 11.61
C PRO A 364 -29.13 3.68 10.17
N THR A 365 -29.97 3.06 9.34
CA THR A 365 -30.33 3.53 8.00
C THR A 365 -31.83 3.39 7.77
N VAL A 366 -32.46 4.33 7.05
CA VAL A 366 -33.91 4.30 6.77
C VAL A 366 -34.30 3.07 5.93
N SER A 367 -35.46 2.46 6.21
CA SER A 367 -35.94 1.32 5.44
C SER A 367 -36.43 1.74 4.04
N ALA A 368 -36.30 0.85 3.06
CA ALA A 368 -36.63 1.13 1.65
C ALA A 368 -38.12 1.46 1.41
N THR A 369 -39.00 1.11 2.36
CA THR A 369 -40.44 1.43 2.32
C THR A 369 -40.80 2.78 2.95
N ALA A 370 -39.91 3.38 3.75
CA ALA A 370 -40.25 4.55 4.57
C ALA A 370 -40.38 5.85 3.77
N HIS A 371 -39.76 5.95 2.61
CA HIS A 371 -39.84 7.10 1.70
C HIS A 371 -40.15 6.60 0.28
N GLY A 372 -41.41 6.74 -0.14
CA GLY A 372 -41.93 6.19 -1.40
C GLY A 372 -41.24 6.73 -2.65
N LEU A 373 -40.22 6.01 -3.13
CA LEU A 373 -39.44 6.37 -4.32
C LEU A 373 -39.19 5.17 -5.26
N VAL A 374 -40.09 4.20 -5.24
CA VAL A 374 -40.22 3.18 -6.29
C VAL A 374 -41.00 3.81 -7.45
N ASP A 375 -40.30 4.46 -8.38
CA ASP A 375 -40.66 4.49 -9.83
C ASP A 375 -39.70 5.31 -10.72
N GLN A 376 -38.92 6.26 -10.19
CA GLN A 376 -38.18 7.24 -11.02
C GLN A 376 -36.74 6.84 -11.45
N ILE A 377 -36.34 5.56 -11.38
CA ILE A 377 -35.00 5.11 -11.86
C ILE A 377 -35.12 3.94 -12.85
N LYS A 378 -35.63 4.24 -14.05
CA LYS A 378 -35.50 3.40 -15.26
C LYS A 378 -34.94 4.24 -16.41
N GLY A 379 -33.63 4.50 -16.43
CA GLY A 379 -33.05 5.30 -17.53
C GLY A 379 -31.65 5.90 -17.35
N ILE A 380 -30.73 5.30 -16.58
CA ILE A 380 -29.31 5.73 -16.54
C ILE A 380 -28.40 4.50 -16.66
N PRO A 381 -27.41 4.47 -17.58
CA PRO A 381 -26.43 3.39 -17.64
C PRO A 381 -25.50 3.39 -16.43
N THR A 382 -25.29 2.23 -15.80
CA THR A 382 -24.37 2.08 -14.66
C THR A 382 -22.92 2.14 -15.12
N TYR A 383 -22.31 3.33 -15.06
CA TYR A 383 -20.87 3.50 -15.21
C TYR A 383 -20.12 2.79 -14.07
N ARG A 384 -19.22 1.85 -14.41
CA ARG A 384 -18.24 1.31 -13.46
C ARG A 384 -17.08 2.31 -13.32
N SER A 385 -17.08 3.13 -12.27
CA SER A 385 -15.93 3.97 -11.92
C SER A 385 -14.96 3.20 -11.01
N THR A 386 -13.72 3.04 -11.48
CA THR A 386 -12.59 2.50 -10.72
C THR A 386 -12.14 3.48 -9.63
N GLY A 387 -11.68 2.96 -8.48
CA GLY A 387 -11.05 3.76 -7.43
C GLY A 387 -11.18 3.15 -6.04
N ALA A 388 -10.13 2.48 -5.57
CA ALA A 388 -10.02 2.00 -4.19
C ALA A 388 -8.88 2.74 -3.48
N ILE A 389 -9.23 3.65 -2.57
CA ILE A 389 -8.29 4.33 -1.67
C ILE A 389 -8.07 3.43 -0.44
N LEU A 390 -6.82 3.32 0.02
CA LEU A 390 -6.43 2.45 1.14
C LEU A 390 -6.25 3.24 2.46
N PRO A 391 -6.96 2.90 3.54
CA PRO A 391 -6.57 3.27 4.91
C PRO A 391 -5.57 2.25 5.51
N PRO A 392 -4.75 2.65 6.49
CA PRO A 392 -3.65 1.83 7.04
C PRO A 392 -4.07 0.83 8.13
N ARG A 393 -3.17 -0.11 8.48
CA ARG A 393 -3.40 -1.14 9.53
C ARG A 393 -2.85 -0.73 10.89
N TYR A 394 -3.52 -1.16 11.97
CA TYR A 394 -2.91 -1.44 13.27
C TYR A 394 -3.19 -2.89 13.72
N ASN A 395 -2.47 -3.39 14.72
CA ASN A 395 -2.23 -4.83 14.91
C ASN A 395 -2.13 -5.24 16.41
N GLN A 396 -2.75 -6.36 16.81
CA GLN A 396 -2.45 -7.06 18.07
C GLN A 396 -2.96 -8.53 18.13
N GLN A 397 -2.47 -9.28 19.12
CA GLN A 397 -2.49 -10.74 19.29
C GLN A 397 -3.00 -11.11 20.72
N ALA A 398 -3.37 -12.35 21.11
CA ALA A 398 -3.88 -13.56 20.42
C ALA A 398 -4.18 -14.71 21.44
N GLY A 399 -5.19 -15.55 21.19
CA GLY A 399 -5.36 -16.95 21.66
C GLY A 399 -5.48 -17.26 23.19
N PRO A 400 -5.44 -18.55 23.62
CA PRO A 400 -5.86 -19.76 22.88
C PRO A 400 -6.64 -20.85 23.73
N SER A 401 -7.42 -21.73 23.07
CA SER A 401 -7.25 -23.22 23.02
C SER A 401 -8.36 -24.22 23.48
N ARG A 402 -8.34 -25.41 22.80
CA ARG A 402 -8.67 -26.82 23.22
C ARG A 402 -9.94 -27.54 22.68
N ARG A 403 -9.72 -28.32 21.60
CA ARG A 403 -10.09 -29.74 21.35
C ARG A 403 -11.29 -30.39 22.10
N PHE A 404 -12.26 -30.90 21.34
CA PHE A 404 -12.87 -32.27 21.41
C PHE A 404 -13.88 -32.39 20.24
N SER A 405 -13.54 -32.89 19.04
CA SER A 405 -13.40 -34.29 18.58
C SER A 405 -14.70 -35.11 18.43
N ARG A 406 -14.80 -35.87 17.33
CA ARG A 406 -15.86 -36.83 16.91
C ARG A 406 -17.19 -36.22 16.41
N VAL A 407 -17.98 -36.88 15.54
CA VAL A 407 -17.72 -37.75 14.36
C VAL A 407 -19.11 -38.14 13.78
N MET A 408 -19.30 -38.11 12.45
CA MET A 408 -20.20 -38.96 11.61
C MET A 408 -20.68 -38.23 10.33
N ASN A 409 -20.09 -38.69 9.22
CA ASN A 409 -20.64 -38.74 7.85
C ASN A 409 -21.96 -39.55 7.76
N PRO A 410 -22.62 -39.71 6.59
CA PRO A 410 -22.62 -38.88 5.36
C PRO A 410 -23.98 -38.78 4.58
N SER A 411 -24.00 -38.01 3.47
CA SER A 411 -24.68 -38.33 2.18
C SER A 411 -26.23 -38.36 2.08
N PRO A 412 -26.84 -38.40 0.85
CA PRO A 412 -26.61 -37.50 -0.29
C PRO A 412 -27.96 -37.12 -1.02
N ASP A 413 -27.93 -37.00 -2.36
CA ASP A 413 -29.05 -37.02 -3.35
C ASP A 413 -29.87 -35.73 -3.64
N ILE A 414 -30.40 -35.48 -4.86
CA ILE A 414 -29.89 -35.65 -6.26
C ILE A 414 -30.77 -34.85 -7.27
N ALA A 415 -30.27 -34.60 -8.49
CA ALA A 415 -30.98 -34.25 -9.75
C ALA A 415 -31.75 -32.90 -9.99
N ALA A 416 -31.07 -31.97 -10.71
CA ALA A 416 -31.29 -31.67 -12.16
C ALA A 416 -32.66 -31.03 -12.67
N PRO A 417 -32.93 -30.83 -14.00
CA PRO A 417 -32.91 -29.45 -14.56
C PRO A 417 -34.00 -29.06 -15.62
N ALA A 418 -34.14 -27.75 -15.90
CA ALA A 418 -34.88 -27.16 -17.04
C ALA A 418 -34.60 -25.63 -17.16
N GLN A 419 -34.84 -24.88 -18.25
CA GLN A 419 -34.74 -25.09 -19.72
C GLN A 419 -34.62 -23.70 -20.41
N VAL A 420 -34.40 -23.62 -21.73
CA VAL A 420 -34.11 -22.36 -22.47
C VAL A 420 -35.26 -21.92 -23.39
N HIS A 421 -35.53 -20.61 -23.48
CA HIS A 421 -36.34 -19.98 -24.54
C HIS A 421 -35.71 -18.67 -25.06
N THR A 422 -36.12 -18.21 -26.25
CA THR A 422 -35.45 -17.19 -27.09
C THR A 422 -36.43 -16.26 -27.82
N LEU A 423 -35.89 -15.26 -28.56
CA LEU A 423 -36.56 -14.33 -29.53
C LEU A 423 -37.20 -13.05 -28.93
N PRO A 424 -37.41 -11.95 -29.71
CA PRO A 424 -36.64 -11.43 -30.86
C PRO A 424 -36.40 -9.88 -30.83
N LEU A 425 -35.83 -9.31 -31.91
CA LEU A 425 -35.53 -7.88 -32.14
C LEU A 425 -36.56 -7.14 -33.03
N TYR A 426 -36.71 -5.82 -32.87
CA TYR A 426 -37.19 -4.87 -33.91
C TYR A 426 -36.64 -3.43 -33.68
N PRO A 427 -36.35 -2.61 -34.73
CA PRO A 427 -35.79 -1.25 -34.61
C PRO A 427 -36.71 -0.10 -35.11
N VAL A 428 -36.42 1.16 -34.76
CA VAL A 428 -37.08 2.39 -35.27
C VAL A 428 -36.06 3.54 -35.47
N ILE A 429 -36.35 4.49 -36.38
CA ILE A 429 -35.47 5.60 -36.81
C ILE A 429 -36.20 6.96 -36.75
N ALA A 430 -35.58 7.99 -36.16
CA ALA A 430 -35.74 9.43 -36.43
C ALA A 430 -34.58 10.19 -35.74
N ALA A 431 -33.82 11.14 -36.30
CA ALA A 431 -34.12 12.31 -37.15
C ALA A 431 -34.62 13.54 -36.34
N VAL A 432 -33.80 14.59 -36.26
CA VAL A 432 -34.08 15.89 -35.62
C VAL A 432 -33.49 17.01 -36.50
N ASN A 433 -34.21 18.13 -36.62
CA ASN A 433 -33.82 19.31 -37.41
C ASN A 433 -33.57 20.54 -36.52
N SER A 434 -32.98 21.59 -37.09
CA SER A 434 -32.62 22.85 -36.42
C SER A 434 -33.80 23.79 -36.14
N GLU A 435 -33.69 24.65 -35.12
CA GLU A 435 -33.77 26.13 -35.30
C GLU A 435 -33.28 26.93 -34.07
N SER A 436 -33.29 28.27 -34.16
CA SER A 436 -32.58 29.20 -33.25
C SER A 436 -33.45 30.40 -32.80
N ARG A 437 -33.04 31.10 -31.73
CA ARG A 437 -33.43 32.51 -31.41
C ARG A 437 -32.52 33.14 -30.33
N SER A 438 -32.65 34.44 -30.09
CA SER A 438 -31.62 35.31 -29.48
C SER A 438 -32.17 36.58 -28.76
N SER A 439 -31.28 37.43 -28.23
CA SER A 439 -31.38 38.90 -27.93
C SER A 439 -31.35 39.40 -26.45
N GLY A 440 -30.88 40.64 -26.25
CA GLY A 440 -30.71 41.41 -24.98
C GLY A 440 -29.28 41.31 -24.38
N GLU A 441 -28.35 42.29 -24.39
CA GLU A 441 -28.30 43.75 -24.06
C GLU A 441 -28.29 44.09 -22.55
N ALA A 442 -27.54 45.08 -21.99
CA ALA A 442 -26.34 45.85 -22.39
C ALA A 442 -25.81 46.68 -21.17
N GLY A 443 -24.55 47.17 -21.12
CA GLY A 443 -24.11 48.08 -20.01
C GLY A 443 -22.61 48.46 -19.81
N VAL A 444 -22.17 49.53 -20.50
CA VAL A 444 -21.16 50.61 -20.20
C VAL A 444 -20.40 50.65 -18.83
N CYS A 445 -19.19 51.24 -18.61
CA CYS A 445 -17.92 51.52 -19.33
C CYS A 445 -16.94 52.32 -18.38
N ILE A 446 -15.84 52.92 -18.88
CA ILE A 446 -14.83 53.81 -18.21
C ILE A 446 -13.72 53.06 -17.42
N SER A 447 -12.45 53.54 -17.31
CA SER A 447 -11.37 53.69 -18.32
C SER A 447 -10.16 54.45 -17.73
N ALA A 448 -8.94 53.91 -17.81
CA ALA A 448 -7.67 54.64 -17.60
C ALA A 448 -6.49 53.84 -18.21
N SER A 449 -5.41 54.50 -18.70
CA SER A 449 -4.47 53.84 -19.63
C SER A 449 -3.02 54.37 -19.66
N VAL A 450 -2.03 53.46 -19.57
CA VAL A 450 -0.61 53.59 -19.97
C VAL A 450 -0.08 52.17 -20.31
N GLY A 451 0.80 51.91 -21.29
CA GLY A 451 1.28 52.74 -22.40
C GLY A 451 2.70 52.42 -22.89
N ARG A 452 2.81 51.74 -24.07
CA ARG A 452 4.01 51.34 -24.88
C ARG A 452 4.42 49.85 -24.81
N LYS A 453 4.88 49.19 -25.90
CA LYS A 453 4.65 49.34 -27.37
C LYS A 453 5.36 48.19 -28.14
N LEU A 454 4.69 47.56 -29.14
CA LEU A 454 5.24 46.91 -30.36
C LEU A 454 6.24 45.73 -30.18
N ASP A 455 6.40 44.77 -31.11
CA ASP A 455 5.67 44.44 -32.34
C ASP A 455 5.76 42.94 -32.66
N ARG A 456 4.76 42.39 -33.39
CA ARG A 456 4.89 41.14 -34.15
C ARG A 456 4.00 41.20 -35.40
N LEU A 457 4.60 41.02 -36.57
CA LEU A 457 3.93 40.93 -37.87
C LEU A 457 3.86 39.47 -38.36
N ASP A 458 3.03 39.23 -39.37
CA ASP A 458 2.39 37.93 -39.62
C ASP A 458 2.64 37.39 -41.05
N CYS A 459 2.19 36.16 -41.29
CA CYS A 459 1.83 35.56 -42.58
C CYS A 459 2.91 34.98 -43.53
N ALA A 460 2.91 33.64 -43.61
CA ALA A 460 2.34 32.87 -44.73
C ALA A 460 3.24 32.10 -45.76
N LYS A 461 3.03 30.76 -45.74
CA LYS A 461 2.68 29.85 -46.87
C LYS A 461 3.71 29.44 -47.95
N ARG A 462 3.85 28.09 -48.04
CA ARG A 462 4.03 27.22 -49.24
C ARG A 462 5.37 27.21 -49.99
N ILE A 463 5.81 26.01 -50.38
CA ILE A 463 6.14 25.62 -51.78
C ILE A 463 6.18 24.07 -51.91
N TYR A 464 6.29 23.55 -53.15
CA TYR A 464 6.09 22.13 -53.54
C TYR A 464 7.43 21.40 -53.87
N TRP A 465 7.33 20.22 -54.50
CA TRP A 465 8.40 19.22 -54.72
C TRP A 465 9.30 19.40 -55.98
N ALA A 466 10.35 18.56 -56.05
CA ALA A 466 11.28 18.26 -57.18
C ALA A 466 12.42 19.27 -57.44
N ASP A 467 13.58 18.92 -58.05
CA ASP A 467 13.99 17.65 -58.70
C ASP A 467 15.52 17.35 -58.57
N LYS A 468 16.01 16.21 -59.12
CA LYS A 468 17.42 15.76 -59.18
C LYS A 468 18.24 16.39 -60.32
N VAL A 469 19.54 16.62 -60.08
CA VAL A 469 20.59 16.66 -61.15
C VAL A 469 21.90 15.97 -60.69
N TRP A 470 22.65 15.37 -61.62
CA TRP A 470 23.96 14.71 -61.46
C TRP A 470 25.13 15.70 -61.71
N GLY A 471 26.32 15.48 -61.13
CA GLY A 471 27.53 16.23 -61.53
C GLY A 471 28.86 15.72 -60.93
N LYS A 472 29.82 15.34 -61.77
CA LYS A 472 31.14 14.79 -61.37
C LYS A 472 32.23 15.86 -61.19
N SER A 473 33.20 15.60 -60.32
CA SER A 473 34.60 16.04 -60.45
C SER A 473 35.54 15.05 -59.72
N GLY A 474 36.84 15.02 -60.04
CA GLY A 474 37.82 14.11 -59.39
C GLY A 474 39.23 14.13 -60.00
N GLN A 475 40.14 13.32 -59.43
CA GLN A 475 41.62 13.28 -59.66
C GLN A 475 42.36 14.55 -59.14
N SER A 476 43.65 14.58 -58.77
CA SER A 476 44.80 13.63 -58.70
C SER A 476 45.79 14.11 -57.59
N LEU A 477 46.91 13.49 -57.14
CA LEU A 477 47.52 12.14 -57.25
C LEU A 477 48.66 11.99 -56.20
N GLY A 478 48.96 10.77 -55.73
CA GLY A 478 50.27 10.36 -55.15
C GLY A 478 50.50 10.57 -53.63
N ALA A 479 51.54 9.98 -53.01
CA ALA A 479 52.35 8.79 -53.34
C ALA A 479 53.25 8.41 -52.14
N GLY A 480 53.48 7.12 -51.85
CA GLY A 480 54.46 6.66 -50.86
C GLY A 480 54.09 5.35 -50.17
N ALA A 481 54.89 4.28 -50.32
CA ALA A 481 54.59 2.96 -49.76
C ALA A 481 55.82 2.03 -49.63
N THR A 482 55.90 1.31 -48.52
CA THR A 482 56.70 0.09 -48.27
C THR A 482 56.05 -0.72 -47.13
N GLY A 483 55.99 -2.06 -47.09
CA GLY A 483 56.20 -3.05 -48.16
C GLY A 483 56.45 -4.48 -47.60
N CYS A 484 56.04 -5.53 -48.35
CA CYS A 484 56.41 -6.96 -48.20
C CYS A 484 55.83 -7.78 -47.01
N ARG A 485 55.61 -9.12 -47.10
CA ARG A 485 55.29 -10.04 -48.25
C ARG A 485 54.87 -11.46 -47.75
N ARG A 486 54.09 -12.20 -48.57
CA ARG A 486 53.86 -13.68 -48.61
C ARG A 486 53.12 -14.36 -47.42
N ALA A 487 52.72 -15.65 -47.48
CA ALA A 487 51.88 -16.43 -48.44
C ALA A 487 51.99 -17.97 -48.21
N GLY A 488 50.90 -18.74 -48.41
CA GLY A 488 50.87 -20.24 -48.43
C GLY A 488 49.91 -20.86 -47.38
N LEU A 489 48.84 -21.59 -47.72
CA LEU A 489 48.71 -22.99 -48.24
C LEU A 489 48.91 -24.11 -47.17
N ALA A 490 48.14 -25.22 -47.09
CA ALA A 490 46.83 -25.60 -47.67
C ALA A 490 46.27 -26.95 -47.10
N ARG A 491 44.99 -27.27 -47.40
CA ARG A 491 44.33 -28.62 -47.43
C ARG A 491 44.07 -29.34 -46.08
N ARG A 492 43.10 -30.28 -45.96
CA ARG A 492 41.73 -30.48 -46.53
C ARG A 492 41.02 -31.66 -45.81
N LEU A 493 39.79 -32.00 -46.23
CA LEU A 493 38.88 -33.09 -45.75
C LEU A 493 38.10 -32.71 -44.46
N GLY A 494 36.81 -33.02 -44.30
CA GLY A 494 35.82 -33.61 -45.23
C GLY A 494 34.40 -33.68 -44.61
N GLY A 495 33.33 -33.77 -45.43
CA GLY A 495 31.91 -33.75 -45.00
C GLY A 495 31.32 -32.33 -44.95
N GLN A 496 30.69 -31.76 -45.99
CA GLN A 496 29.44 -32.11 -46.71
C GLN A 496 28.16 -32.08 -45.86
N TYR A 497 27.25 -31.19 -46.24
CA TYR A 497 25.83 -31.16 -45.88
C TYR A 497 24.99 -31.21 -47.16
N PHE A 498 23.95 -32.04 -47.15
CA PHE A 498 22.83 -32.24 -48.08
C PHE A 498 21.68 -32.79 -47.21
N GLU A 499 20.39 -32.59 -47.44
CA GLU A 499 19.67 -31.59 -48.25
C GLU A 499 18.19 -31.55 -47.78
N THR A 500 17.35 -30.80 -48.51
CA THR A 500 15.88 -30.66 -48.43
C THR A 500 15.04 -31.70 -47.67
N SER A 501 14.05 -31.23 -46.90
CA SER A 501 12.60 -31.34 -47.25
C SER A 501 11.66 -30.92 -46.11
N VAL A 502 10.51 -30.34 -46.46
CA VAL A 502 9.14 -30.79 -46.08
C VAL A 502 8.10 -29.78 -46.62
N SER A 503 7.08 -30.34 -47.27
CA SER A 503 5.80 -29.78 -47.71
C SER A 503 4.93 -31.04 -48.02
N PRO A 504 3.58 -31.06 -47.97
CA PRO A 504 2.66 -29.93 -48.20
C PRO A 504 1.31 -29.92 -47.41
N TYR A 505 0.46 -28.94 -47.76
CA TYR A 505 -1.02 -28.88 -47.63
C TYR A 505 -1.68 -28.60 -46.25
N PRO A 506 -2.96 -28.13 -46.24
CA PRO A 506 -3.78 -27.62 -47.36
C PRO A 506 -4.11 -26.12 -47.29
N ALA A 507 -4.60 -25.55 -48.39
CA ALA A 507 -5.07 -24.16 -48.45
C ALA A 507 -6.55 -24.02 -48.00
N LEU A 508 -6.87 -22.97 -47.24
CA LEU A 508 -8.25 -22.61 -46.90
C LEU A 508 -8.98 -21.92 -48.07
N PRO A 509 -10.32 -22.03 -48.18
CA PRO A 509 -11.06 -21.61 -49.38
C PRO A 509 -11.08 -20.09 -49.64
N ARG A 510 -11.25 -19.71 -50.92
CA ARG A 510 -11.34 -18.31 -51.38
C ARG A 510 -12.54 -17.52 -50.83
N SER A 511 -13.48 -18.14 -50.13
CA SER A 511 -14.61 -17.47 -49.47
C SER A 511 -14.20 -16.62 -48.26
N PHE A 512 -13.13 -16.99 -47.54
CA PHE A 512 -12.77 -16.33 -46.27
C PHE A 512 -12.20 -14.91 -46.42
N LYS A 513 -11.77 -14.50 -47.62
CA LYS A 513 -11.11 -13.20 -47.87
C LYS A 513 -12.05 -12.01 -48.15
N LYS A 514 -13.38 -12.17 -48.04
CA LYS A 514 -14.35 -11.10 -48.37
C LYS A 514 -15.04 -10.39 -47.20
N GLN A 515 -14.76 -10.72 -45.93
CA GLN A 515 -15.40 -10.06 -44.77
C GLN A 515 -14.48 -9.23 -43.86
N PHE A 516 -13.15 -9.35 -43.96
CA PHE A 516 -12.22 -8.69 -43.01
C PHE A 516 -11.44 -7.48 -43.56
N ILE A 517 -11.68 -7.07 -44.81
CA ILE A 517 -11.01 -5.89 -45.42
C ILE A 517 -11.38 -4.57 -44.71
N PRO A 518 -12.63 -4.30 -44.29
CA PRO A 518 -12.98 -3.04 -43.60
C PRO A 518 -12.28 -2.86 -42.24
N ILE A 519 -11.97 -3.95 -41.54
CA ILE A 519 -11.44 -3.92 -40.17
C ILE A 519 -9.96 -3.49 -40.14
N PHE A 520 -9.18 -3.85 -41.18
CA PHE A 520 -7.77 -3.44 -41.25
C PHE A 520 -7.58 -1.94 -41.50
N GLN A 521 -8.50 -1.29 -42.22
CA GLN A 521 -8.37 0.14 -42.56
C GLN A 521 -8.64 1.10 -41.38
N GLN A 522 -9.29 0.64 -40.30
CA GLN A 522 -9.40 1.43 -39.06
C GLN A 522 -8.17 1.29 -38.14
N LEU A 523 -7.39 0.20 -38.27
CA LEU A 523 -6.19 -0.02 -37.43
C LEU A 523 -5.00 0.86 -37.84
N GLU A 524 -4.78 1.09 -39.14
CA GLU A 524 -3.69 1.99 -39.59
C GLU A 524 -3.89 3.44 -39.14
N SER A 525 -5.14 3.90 -39.02
CA SER A 525 -5.49 5.23 -38.51
C SER A 525 -5.02 5.46 -37.06
N LEU A 526 -5.15 4.44 -36.21
CA LEU A 526 -4.73 4.49 -34.80
C LEU A 526 -3.20 4.40 -34.63
N ILE A 527 -2.52 3.61 -35.47
CA ILE A 527 -1.06 3.45 -35.43
C ILE A 527 -0.32 4.73 -35.89
N SER A 528 -0.94 5.51 -36.78
CA SER A 528 -0.36 6.76 -37.33
C SER A 528 -0.31 7.95 -36.34
N GLN A 529 -1.00 7.88 -35.19
CA GLN A 529 -0.96 8.94 -34.17
C GLN A 529 0.13 8.73 -33.10
N TRP A 530 0.70 7.52 -32.97
CA TRP A 530 1.68 7.20 -31.91
C TRP A 530 3.16 7.30 -32.35
N SER A 531 3.42 7.75 -33.57
CA SER A 531 4.74 7.65 -34.23
C SER A 531 5.41 9.01 -34.52
N ARG A 532 5.04 10.09 -33.81
CA ARG A 532 5.52 11.47 -34.06
C ARG A 532 6.50 12.07 -33.04
N TYR A 533 7.03 11.28 -32.10
CA TYR A 533 8.03 11.73 -31.13
C TYR A 533 9.23 10.78 -31.03
N PHE A 534 10.03 10.69 -32.09
CA PHE A 534 11.43 10.23 -31.99
C PHE A 534 12.30 10.86 -33.10
N TRP A 535 13.59 11.01 -32.80
CA TRP A 535 14.67 11.47 -33.70
C TRP A 535 14.61 12.92 -34.19
N PHE A 536 15.15 13.83 -33.36
CA PHE A 536 16.33 14.63 -33.76
C PHE A 536 17.04 15.22 -32.53
N CYS A 537 18.29 14.82 -32.27
CA CYS A 537 19.33 15.67 -31.67
C CYS A 537 20.71 15.01 -31.72
N THR A 538 21.77 15.82 -31.83
CA THR A 538 23.17 15.37 -31.97
C THR A 538 23.97 15.45 -30.67
N THR A 539 25.02 14.63 -30.60
CA THR A 539 26.06 14.49 -29.56
C THR A 539 26.55 15.79 -28.87
N VAL A 540 26.46 15.85 -27.53
CA VAL A 540 27.48 16.22 -26.47
C VAL A 540 26.91 15.71 -25.10
N CYS A 541 27.70 15.34 -24.06
CA CYS A 541 27.30 14.41 -22.96
C CYS A 541 27.56 14.87 -21.47
N TRP A 542 27.85 13.92 -20.51
CA TRP A 542 28.60 13.97 -19.17
C TRP A 542 27.81 13.94 -17.79
N THR A 543 28.19 13.49 -16.53
CA THR A 543 29.46 13.03 -15.81
C THR A 543 29.35 12.20 -14.43
N LEU A 544 30.21 11.15 -14.12
CA LEU A 544 30.68 10.61 -12.76
C LEU A 544 32.09 11.12 -12.31
N ILE A 545 32.86 10.32 -11.57
CA ILE A 545 34.00 10.65 -10.73
C ILE A 545 35.24 10.06 -11.39
N SER A 546 36.03 10.95 -11.97
CA SER A 546 37.44 10.99 -11.59
C SER A 546 37.81 12.46 -11.43
N THR A 547 39.06 12.76 -11.09
CA THR A 547 39.53 14.14 -10.92
C THR A 547 39.80 14.87 -12.25
N SER A 548 38.92 14.69 -13.25
CA SER A 548 38.84 15.47 -14.49
C SER A 548 37.62 15.06 -15.31
N GLU A 549 36.77 16.02 -15.66
CA GLU A 549 35.79 15.91 -16.78
C GLU A 549 34.97 14.58 -16.82
N THR A 550 34.72 13.90 -17.95
CA THR A 550 33.34 13.80 -18.48
C THR A 550 32.72 12.43 -18.99
N LEU A 551 31.76 11.77 -18.28
CA LEU A 551 30.74 10.78 -18.82
C LEU A 551 29.60 10.25 -17.83
N GLN A 552 28.36 9.88 -18.25
CA GLN A 552 27.26 9.22 -17.43
C GLN A 552 27.08 7.69 -17.77
N SER A 553 26.76 6.79 -16.79
CA SER A 553 26.27 5.34 -16.77
C SER A 553 26.78 4.27 -15.70
N PRO A 554 25.97 3.71 -14.74
CA PRO A 554 25.80 2.25 -14.49
C PRO A 554 24.42 1.94 -13.80
N ASN A 555 24.25 0.79 -13.15
CA ASN A 555 23.04 -0.02 -13.34
C ASN A 555 21.84 0.24 -12.40
N MET A 556 20.79 0.87 -12.95
CA MET A 556 19.42 0.90 -12.42
C MET A 556 18.39 0.51 -13.51
N SER A 557 17.15 0.22 -13.15
CA SER A 557 16.08 -0.01 -14.14
C SER A 557 15.60 1.31 -14.76
N THR A 558 15.35 1.35 -16.07
CA THR A 558 14.74 2.52 -16.71
C THR A 558 13.32 2.73 -16.19
N GLY A 559 13.03 3.88 -15.59
CA GLY A 559 11.67 4.25 -15.19
C GLY A 559 10.93 4.98 -16.31
N GLY A 560 11.66 5.76 -17.13
CA GLY A 560 11.09 6.65 -18.13
C GLY A 560 9.98 7.52 -17.55
N LYS A 561 8.88 7.66 -18.29
CA LYS A 561 7.71 8.43 -17.86
C LYS A 561 7.15 8.00 -16.48
N HIS A 562 7.30 6.74 -16.06
CA HIS A 562 6.82 6.31 -14.75
C HIS A 562 7.61 6.94 -13.59
N ALA A 563 8.92 7.19 -13.77
CA ALA A 563 9.74 7.89 -12.79
C ALA A 563 9.53 9.41 -12.81
N GLU A 564 9.21 9.99 -13.98
CA GLU A 564 8.77 11.38 -14.12
C GLU A 564 7.41 11.62 -13.43
N ASP A 565 6.44 10.72 -13.62
CA ASP A 565 5.12 10.76 -12.99
C ASP A 565 5.18 10.44 -11.47
N PHE A 566 6.15 9.63 -11.01
CA PHE A 566 6.30 9.19 -9.61
C PHE A 566 7.76 9.27 -9.09
N PRO A 567 8.18 10.43 -8.54
CA PRO A 567 9.55 10.64 -8.02
C PRO A 567 9.99 9.74 -6.86
N ASP A 568 9.06 9.09 -6.14
CA ASP A 568 9.39 8.11 -5.09
C ASP A 568 9.92 6.77 -5.66
N LEU A 569 9.95 6.59 -6.98
CA LEU A 569 10.66 5.50 -7.66
C LEU A 569 12.18 5.74 -7.67
N LEU A 570 12.78 5.80 -6.48
CA LEU A 570 14.20 6.08 -6.27
C LEU A 570 15.15 5.08 -6.96
N GLY A 571 14.72 3.85 -7.19
CA GLY A 571 15.52 2.77 -7.78
C GLY A 571 15.70 2.82 -9.30
N THR A 572 15.34 3.93 -9.96
CA THR A 572 15.38 4.05 -11.43
C THR A 572 16.49 4.98 -11.93
N THR A 573 16.76 4.91 -13.23
CA THR A 573 17.82 5.70 -13.88
C THR A 573 17.63 7.22 -13.81
N GLU A 574 16.40 7.68 -13.56
CA GLU A 574 16.02 9.09 -13.52
C GLU A 574 16.13 9.69 -12.10
N ASN A 575 15.85 8.88 -11.07
CA ASN A 575 15.83 9.32 -9.67
C ASN A 575 17.11 8.95 -8.89
N GLU A 576 17.93 8.04 -9.40
CA GLU A 576 19.33 7.84 -9.01
C GLU A 576 19.56 7.61 -7.51
N LEU A 577 18.69 6.83 -6.85
CA LEU A 577 18.63 6.60 -5.39
C LEU A 577 18.55 7.89 -4.54
N GLY A 578 18.28 9.06 -5.15
CA GLY A 578 18.41 10.37 -4.51
C GLY A 578 19.84 10.75 -4.14
N ILE A 579 20.88 10.09 -4.68
CA ILE A 579 22.28 10.29 -4.24
C ILE A 579 23.12 11.21 -5.13
N ARG A 580 22.73 11.52 -6.39
CA ARG A 580 23.53 12.37 -7.31
C ARG A 580 24.07 13.62 -6.64
N LYS A 581 23.17 14.50 -6.18
CA LYS A 581 23.55 15.78 -5.59
C LYS A 581 24.43 15.63 -4.35
N TRP A 582 24.23 14.57 -3.56
CA TRP A 582 25.06 14.32 -2.37
C TRP A 582 26.48 13.88 -2.72
N LEU A 583 26.67 13.18 -3.84
CA LEU A 583 28.00 12.89 -4.38
C LEU A 583 28.62 14.16 -4.99
N GLU A 584 27.87 14.87 -5.85
CA GLU A 584 28.33 16.10 -6.51
C GLU A 584 28.74 17.21 -5.53
N ASP A 585 27.96 17.44 -4.47
CA ASP A 585 28.29 18.39 -3.40
C ASP A 585 29.56 18.01 -2.60
N ALA A 586 30.02 16.76 -2.69
CA ALA A 586 31.22 16.26 -2.02
C ALA A 586 32.48 16.28 -2.90
N GLY A 587 32.40 16.78 -4.14
CA GLY A 587 33.48 16.63 -5.13
C GLY A 587 33.59 15.21 -5.70
N HIS A 588 32.61 14.36 -5.38
CA HIS A 588 32.26 13.21 -6.21
C HIS A 588 31.27 13.67 -7.29
N THR A 589 30.54 12.74 -7.91
CA THR A 589 29.72 12.94 -9.11
C THR A 589 28.97 11.63 -9.41
N LEU A 590 28.03 11.57 -10.36
CA LEU A 590 27.27 10.32 -10.62
C LEU A 590 27.09 9.93 -12.10
N VAL A 591 27.28 8.65 -12.37
CA VAL A 591 26.98 7.96 -13.62
C VAL A 591 25.66 7.21 -13.36
N THR A 592 24.73 7.16 -14.33
CA THR A 592 23.52 6.31 -14.25
C THR A 592 23.06 5.82 -15.63
N THR A 593 22.72 4.53 -15.77
CA THR A 593 22.19 3.85 -16.98
C THR A 593 21.45 2.55 -16.68
N SER A 594 20.81 2.03 -17.72
CA SER A 594 20.20 0.70 -17.78
C SER A 594 20.82 -0.21 -18.86
N ASP A 595 21.75 0.29 -19.67
CA ASP A 595 22.42 -0.52 -20.71
C ASP A 595 23.59 -1.33 -20.12
N LYS A 596 23.40 -2.66 -20.07
CA LYS A 596 24.21 -3.58 -19.26
C LYS A 596 24.51 -4.96 -19.85
N ASP A 597 23.90 -5.32 -20.99
CA ASP A 597 23.86 -6.71 -21.48
C ASP A 597 24.58 -6.92 -22.82
N ASP A 598 24.71 -5.90 -23.67
CA ASP A 598 25.46 -6.00 -24.93
C ASP A 598 26.99 -6.03 -24.71
N PRO A 599 27.78 -6.69 -25.59
CA PRO A 599 29.25 -6.80 -25.42
C PRO A 599 30.04 -5.48 -25.48
N ASN A 600 29.40 -4.40 -25.96
CA ASN A 600 29.91 -3.03 -25.90
C ASN A 600 28.92 -2.12 -25.15
N SER A 601 28.13 -2.71 -24.24
CA SER A 601 27.19 -1.98 -23.40
C SER A 601 27.88 -0.85 -22.66
N LYS A 602 27.10 0.17 -22.34
CA LYS A 602 27.61 1.33 -21.63
C LYS A 602 28.13 0.97 -20.23
N PHE A 603 27.60 -0.07 -19.60
CA PHE A 603 28.22 -0.69 -18.41
C PHE A 603 29.61 -1.27 -18.67
N ASP A 604 29.83 -2.03 -19.76
CA ASP A 604 31.15 -2.58 -20.12
C ASP A 604 32.21 -1.49 -20.41
N GLN A 605 31.78 -0.30 -20.82
CA GLN A 605 32.66 0.86 -21.04
C GLN A 605 33.13 1.47 -19.71
N GLU A 606 32.20 1.75 -18.80
CA GLU A 606 32.46 2.50 -17.56
C GLU A 606 33.02 1.63 -16.43
N LEU A 607 32.74 0.31 -16.42
CA LEU A 607 33.23 -0.58 -15.36
C LEU A 607 34.76 -0.73 -15.33
N VAL A 608 35.45 -0.33 -16.41
CA VAL A 608 36.91 -0.49 -16.56
C VAL A 608 37.68 0.32 -15.51
N ASP A 609 37.20 1.51 -15.18
CA ASP A 609 37.90 2.43 -14.28
C ASP A 609 37.02 3.04 -13.16
N ALA A 610 35.78 2.56 -13.03
CA ALA A 610 34.93 2.80 -11.86
C ALA A 610 35.54 2.20 -10.58
N GLU A 611 35.65 3.01 -9.53
CA GLU A 611 36.13 2.59 -8.21
C GLU A 611 35.02 1.94 -7.36
N ILE A 612 33.79 2.44 -7.50
CA ILE A 612 32.58 1.90 -6.86
C ILE A 612 31.58 1.56 -7.96
N ILE A 613 31.02 0.35 -7.94
CA ILE A 613 29.94 -0.06 -8.84
C ILE A 613 28.68 -0.34 -8.02
N ILE A 614 27.62 0.42 -8.27
CA ILE A 614 26.28 0.16 -7.73
C ILE A 614 25.49 -0.67 -8.74
N THR A 615 24.78 -1.67 -8.24
CA THR A 615 23.91 -2.58 -9.00
C THR A 615 22.61 -2.79 -8.24
N THR A 616 21.54 -3.22 -8.92
CA THR A 616 20.29 -3.59 -8.25
C THR A 616 19.77 -4.95 -8.74
N PRO A 617 19.27 -5.85 -7.87
CA PRO A 617 18.85 -7.21 -8.27
C PRO A 617 17.69 -7.26 -9.27
N PHE A 618 16.94 -6.17 -9.40
CA PHE A 618 15.77 -6.07 -10.28
C PHE A 618 16.20 -5.92 -11.76
N HIS A 619 17.31 -5.21 -12.00
CA HIS A 619 17.95 -5.04 -13.31
C HIS A 619 19.48 -5.27 -13.19
N PRO A 620 19.92 -6.52 -12.97
CA PRO A 620 21.26 -6.81 -12.50
C PRO A 620 22.33 -6.62 -13.58
N GLY A 621 23.23 -5.66 -13.35
CA GLY A 621 24.50 -5.57 -14.07
C GLY A 621 25.41 -6.70 -13.65
N TYR A 622 25.42 -7.80 -14.41
CA TYR A 622 26.18 -8.99 -14.08
C TYR A 622 27.69 -8.69 -14.07
N LEU A 623 28.32 -8.78 -12.89
CA LEU A 623 29.77 -8.66 -12.69
C LEU A 623 30.40 -10.05 -12.78
N THR A 624 30.53 -10.55 -14.01
CA THR A 624 31.19 -11.82 -14.30
C THR A 624 32.70 -11.73 -14.07
N LYS A 625 33.39 -12.88 -14.03
CA LYS A 625 34.85 -12.95 -13.90
C LYS A 625 35.58 -12.11 -14.96
N GLU A 626 35.08 -12.10 -16.19
CA GLU A 626 35.65 -11.36 -17.33
C GLU A 626 35.48 -9.84 -17.17
N ARG A 627 34.35 -9.39 -16.60
CA ARG A 627 34.10 -7.98 -16.28
C ARG A 627 34.91 -7.52 -15.06
N LEU A 628 34.98 -8.32 -14.01
CA LEU A 628 35.83 -8.06 -12.85
C LEU A 628 37.32 -7.98 -13.23
N GLN A 629 37.79 -8.82 -14.15
CA GLN A 629 39.14 -8.74 -14.72
C GLN A 629 39.40 -7.45 -15.51
N LYS A 630 38.39 -6.81 -16.11
CA LYS A 630 38.51 -5.49 -16.76
C LYS A 630 38.52 -4.33 -15.75
N ALA A 631 37.81 -4.46 -14.63
CA ALA A 631 37.54 -3.38 -13.68
C ALA A 631 38.75 -3.01 -12.81
N LYS A 632 39.71 -2.25 -13.35
CA LYS A 632 41.04 -2.02 -12.76
C LYS A 632 41.05 -1.16 -11.51
N LYS A 633 40.09 -0.26 -11.33
CA LYS A 633 39.98 0.59 -10.12
C LYS A 633 39.02 0.05 -9.06
N LEU A 634 38.18 -0.95 -9.38
CA LEU A 634 37.08 -1.39 -8.50
C LEU A 634 37.58 -1.81 -7.11
N LYS A 635 36.96 -1.25 -6.06
CA LYS A 635 37.19 -1.56 -4.64
C LYS A 635 35.91 -1.96 -3.90
N LEU A 636 34.76 -1.43 -4.32
CA LEU A 636 33.48 -1.68 -3.69
C LEU A 636 32.38 -1.94 -4.73
N ALA A 637 31.72 -3.09 -4.63
CA ALA A 637 30.46 -3.35 -5.33
C ALA A 637 29.30 -3.31 -4.34
N ILE A 638 28.27 -2.49 -4.61
CA ILE A 638 27.09 -2.34 -3.75
C ILE A 638 25.86 -2.88 -4.48
N THR A 639 25.11 -3.74 -3.81
CA THR A 639 23.78 -4.18 -4.20
C THR A 639 22.73 -3.29 -3.53
N ALA A 640 22.12 -2.39 -4.30
CA ALA A 640 20.93 -1.62 -3.93
C ALA A 640 19.71 -2.56 -3.90
N GLY A 641 19.59 -3.32 -2.81
CA GLY A 641 18.68 -4.45 -2.65
C GLY A 641 19.27 -5.50 -1.72
N ILE A 642 18.96 -6.78 -1.96
CA ILE A 642 19.44 -7.95 -1.22
C ILE A 642 19.73 -9.10 -2.20
N GLY A 643 20.80 -9.84 -1.94
CA GLY A 643 21.36 -10.94 -2.73
C GLY A 643 22.29 -10.46 -3.85
N SER A 644 23.59 -10.64 -3.64
CA SER A 644 24.68 -10.18 -4.53
C SER A 644 25.18 -11.26 -5.52
N ASP A 645 24.34 -12.23 -5.86
CA ASP A 645 24.65 -13.40 -6.70
C ASP A 645 24.79 -13.11 -8.21
N HIS A 646 24.50 -11.89 -8.65
CA HIS A 646 24.86 -11.37 -9.97
C HIS A 646 26.34 -10.94 -10.07
N VAL A 647 27.08 -10.98 -8.96
CA VAL A 647 28.53 -10.83 -8.91
C VAL A 647 29.17 -12.22 -8.79
N ASP A 648 30.23 -12.50 -9.54
CA ASP A 648 31.09 -13.66 -9.25
C ASP A 648 31.87 -13.39 -7.95
N LEU A 649 31.28 -13.79 -6.82
CA LEU A 649 31.84 -13.60 -5.48
C LEU A 649 33.18 -14.33 -5.27
N ASN A 650 33.45 -15.41 -6.02
CA ASN A 650 34.74 -16.09 -5.96
C ASN A 650 35.81 -15.28 -6.71
N ALA A 651 35.50 -14.75 -7.90
CA ALA A 651 36.38 -13.84 -8.63
C ALA A 651 36.55 -12.48 -7.90
N ALA A 652 35.54 -11.98 -7.20
CA ALA A 652 35.61 -10.75 -6.41
C ALA A 652 36.67 -10.84 -5.29
N ASN A 653 36.77 -12.00 -4.62
CA ASN A 653 37.82 -12.28 -3.63
C ASN A 653 39.25 -12.24 -4.22
N GLU A 654 39.41 -12.55 -5.51
CA GLU A 654 40.70 -12.50 -6.22
C GLU A 654 40.99 -11.11 -6.84
N THR A 655 39.96 -10.31 -7.09
CA THR A 655 40.03 -9.05 -7.83
C THR A 655 40.60 -7.91 -6.98
N ASN A 656 41.60 -7.19 -7.50
CA ASN A 656 42.15 -5.94 -6.94
C ASN A 656 42.59 -5.98 -5.45
N GLY A 657 42.93 -7.18 -4.94
CA GLY A 657 43.28 -7.44 -3.54
C GLY A 657 42.13 -7.97 -2.67
N GLY A 658 41.01 -8.37 -3.28
CA GLY A 658 39.78 -8.78 -2.61
C GLY A 658 38.84 -7.61 -2.39
N ILE A 659 38.05 -7.27 -3.43
CA ILE A 659 37.08 -6.17 -3.35
C ILE A 659 36.02 -6.43 -2.26
N THR A 660 35.44 -5.36 -1.74
CA THR A 660 34.26 -5.47 -0.88
C THR A 660 33.02 -5.64 -1.76
N VAL A 661 32.18 -6.63 -1.46
CA VAL A 661 30.82 -6.75 -1.99
C VAL A 661 29.86 -6.63 -0.82
N ALA A 662 28.98 -5.64 -0.88
CA ALA A 662 28.03 -5.32 0.19
C ALA A 662 26.60 -5.15 -0.35
N GLU A 663 25.61 -5.42 0.49
CA GLU A 663 24.18 -5.27 0.18
C GLU A 663 23.42 -4.68 1.37
N VAL A 664 22.22 -4.13 1.13
CA VAL A 664 21.47 -3.46 2.20
C VAL A 664 20.62 -4.49 2.96
N THR A 665 21.27 -5.21 3.87
CA THR A 665 20.68 -6.34 4.57
C THR A 665 19.47 -5.91 5.41
N GLY A 666 18.35 -6.59 5.19
CA GLY A 666 17.08 -6.30 5.87
C GLY A 666 16.22 -5.20 5.23
N SER A 667 16.71 -4.47 4.21
CA SER A 667 15.96 -3.38 3.54
C SER A 667 14.59 -3.81 3.00
N ASN A 668 14.50 -4.96 2.32
CA ASN A 668 13.29 -5.39 1.62
C ASN A 668 12.72 -6.75 2.10
N VAL A 669 13.32 -7.39 3.12
CA VAL A 669 12.91 -8.73 3.62
C VAL A 669 11.49 -8.81 4.18
N VAL A 670 10.86 -7.65 4.43
CA VAL A 670 9.43 -7.55 4.79
C VAL A 670 8.57 -7.63 3.52
N SER A 671 8.86 -6.80 2.52
CA SER A 671 8.17 -6.76 1.23
C SER A 671 8.23 -8.12 0.51
N VAL A 672 9.40 -8.78 0.50
CA VAL A 672 9.53 -10.13 -0.10
C VAL A 672 8.73 -11.17 0.68
N ALA A 673 8.77 -11.15 2.03
CA ALA A 673 8.00 -12.08 2.84
C ALA A 673 6.48 -11.90 2.69
N GLU A 674 6.01 -10.68 2.42
CA GLU A 674 4.60 -10.40 2.12
C GLU A 674 4.22 -10.87 0.70
N HIS A 675 5.12 -10.72 -0.26
CA HIS A 675 4.96 -11.27 -1.60
C HIS A 675 4.86 -12.79 -1.60
N VAL A 676 5.67 -13.51 -0.81
CA VAL A 676 5.56 -14.97 -0.64
C VAL A 676 4.16 -15.38 -0.17
N ILE A 677 3.63 -14.74 0.88
CA ILE A 677 2.28 -15.04 1.38
C ILE A 677 1.21 -14.75 0.31
N MET A 678 1.34 -13.64 -0.39
CA MET A 678 0.45 -13.29 -1.51
C MET A 678 0.49 -14.35 -2.61
N THR A 679 1.67 -14.77 -3.06
CA THR A 679 1.83 -15.81 -4.11
C THR A 679 1.28 -17.16 -3.64
N ILE A 680 1.53 -17.56 -2.38
CA ILE A 680 0.94 -18.79 -1.82
C ILE A 680 -0.59 -18.72 -1.89
N LEU A 681 -1.21 -17.64 -1.40
CA LEU A 681 -2.66 -17.49 -1.42
C LEU A 681 -3.24 -17.43 -2.85
N VAL A 682 -2.58 -16.71 -3.77
CA VAL A 682 -2.99 -16.62 -5.17
C VAL A 682 -2.98 -17.99 -5.86
N LEU A 683 -1.99 -18.83 -5.57
CA LEU A 683 -1.86 -20.17 -6.14
C LEU A 683 -2.78 -21.20 -5.49
N VAL A 684 -2.90 -21.18 -4.16
CA VAL A 684 -3.72 -22.11 -3.37
C VAL A 684 -5.22 -21.82 -3.57
N ARG A 685 -5.61 -20.54 -3.63
CA ARG A 685 -6.99 -20.12 -3.94
C ARG A 685 -7.32 -20.01 -5.44
N ASN A 686 -6.43 -20.46 -6.33
CA ASN A 686 -6.65 -20.45 -7.79
C ASN A 686 -7.07 -19.07 -8.37
N PHE A 687 -6.55 -17.97 -7.80
CA PHE A 687 -7.05 -16.61 -8.04
C PHE A 687 -6.90 -16.12 -9.48
N VAL A 688 -5.80 -16.45 -10.16
CA VAL A 688 -5.49 -15.93 -11.51
C VAL A 688 -6.59 -16.30 -12.54
N PRO A 689 -6.93 -17.58 -12.79
CA PRO A 689 -8.00 -17.93 -13.73
C PRO A 689 -9.39 -17.48 -13.26
N ALA A 690 -9.61 -17.25 -11.96
CA ALA A 690 -10.86 -16.65 -11.46
C ALA A 690 -10.95 -15.15 -11.80
N HIS A 691 -9.84 -14.41 -11.69
CA HIS A 691 -9.76 -13.02 -12.12
C HIS A 691 -9.90 -12.89 -13.65
N GLU A 692 -9.21 -13.75 -14.42
CA GLU A 692 -9.29 -13.78 -15.89
C GLU A 692 -10.71 -14.03 -16.38
N GLN A 693 -11.44 -14.99 -15.78
CA GLN A 693 -12.85 -15.26 -16.07
C GLN A 693 -13.75 -14.03 -15.83
N VAL A 694 -13.59 -13.34 -14.69
CA VAL A 694 -14.37 -12.13 -14.39
C VAL A 694 -13.99 -10.96 -15.30
N ALA A 695 -12.75 -10.92 -15.80
CA ALA A 695 -12.26 -9.92 -16.73
C ALA A 695 -12.71 -10.15 -18.19
N SER A 696 -12.88 -11.39 -18.64
CA SER A 696 -13.50 -11.71 -19.94
C SER A 696 -15.01 -11.44 -19.97
N GLY A 697 -15.64 -11.35 -18.80
CA GLY A 697 -17.09 -11.21 -18.63
C GLY A 697 -17.82 -12.53 -18.47
N ASP A 698 -17.08 -13.65 -18.35
CA ASP A 698 -17.63 -14.97 -18.06
C ASP A 698 -18.01 -15.12 -16.57
N TRP A 699 -18.88 -16.10 -16.28
CA TRP A 699 -19.24 -16.46 -14.91
C TRP A 699 -19.50 -17.95 -14.75
N ASN A 700 -18.53 -18.68 -14.20
CA ASN A 700 -18.62 -20.12 -13.92
C ASN A 700 -17.77 -20.47 -12.69
N VAL A 701 -18.40 -20.43 -11.52
CA VAL A 701 -17.79 -20.75 -10.22
C VAL A 701 -17.16 -22.15 -10.23
N ALA A 702 -17.87 -23.16 -10.75
CA ALA A 702 -17.39 -24.54 -10.78
C ALA A 702 -16.11 -24.72 -11.63
N ALA A 703 -15.93 -23.91 -12.67
CA ALA A 703 -14.73 -23.96 -13.50
C ALA A 703 -13.44 -23.57 -12.75
N VAL A 704 -13.54 -22.78 -11.67
CA VAL A 704 -12.40 -22.30 -10.88
C VAL A 704 -12.34 -22.89 -9.47
N ALA A 705 -13.48 -23.09 -8.80
CA ALA A 705 -13.57 -23.71 -7.48
C ALA A 705 -13.04 -25.16 -7.46
N LYS A 706 -13.09 -25.88 -8.59
CA LYS A 706 -12.52 -27.23 -8.75
C LYS A 706 -11.01 -27.34 -8.42
N ASN A 707 -10.31 -26.21 -8.36
CA ASN A 707 -8.87 -26.13 -8.08
C ASN A 707 -8.57 -25.12 -6.95
N GLU A 708 -9.59 -24.57 -6.29
CA GLU A 708 -9.47 -23.68 -5.14
C GLU A 708 -9.40 -24.50 -3.84
N TYR A 709 -8.49 -24.11 -2.95
CA TYR A 709 -8.33 -24.69 -1.62
C TYR A 709 -8.07 -23.59 -0.60
N ASP A 710 -8.32 -23.88 0.67
CA ASP A 710 -7.90 -23.04 1.79
C ASP A 710 -6.43 -23.34 2.18
N LEU A 711 -5.74 -22.36 2.77
CA LEU A 711 -4.37 -22.53 3.27
C LEU A 711 -4.32 -23.19 4.66
N GLU A 712 -5.43 -23.11 5.40
CA GLU A 712 -5.68 -23.86 6.63
C GLU A 712 -5.44 -25.36 6.42
N ASP A 713 -4.94 -26.03 7.45
CA ASP A 713 -4.64 -27.48 7.46
C ASP A 713 -3.60 -27.96 6.42
N LYS A 714 -2.94 -27.05 5.67
CA LYS A 714 -1.84 -27.39 4.75
C LYS A 714 -0.49 -27.36 5.47
N VAL A 715 0.43 -28.21 5.04
CA VAL A 715 1.83 -28.20 5.50
C VAL A 715 2.66 -27.29 4.60
N VAL A 716 3.33 -26.29 5.18
CA VAL A 716 4.11 -25.29 4.44
C VAL A 716 5.58 -25.32 4.87
N GLY A 717 6.48 -25.59 3.93
CA GLY A 717 7.93 -25.67 4.17
C GLY A 717 8.73 -24.54 3.53
N THR A 718 9.66 -23.93 4.28
CA THR A 718 10.64 -22.97 3.73
C THR A 718 12.02 -23.59 3.56
N VAL A 719 12.59 -23.44 2.37
CA VAL A 719 14.01 -23.72 2.11
C VAL A 719 14.82 -22.49 2.47
N ALA A 720 15.70 -22.66 3.46
CA ALA A 720 16.26 -21.64 4.34
C ALA A 720 15.23 -20.90 5.22
N VAL A 721 15.67 -20.55 6.43
CA VAL A 721 14.88 -19.91 7.51
C VAL A 721 15.49 -18.58 7.95
N GLY A 722 16.39 -18.02 7.14
CA GLY A 722 16.97 -16.69 7.32
C GLY A 722 15.94 -15.55 7.30
N ARG A 723 16.41 -14.31 7.13
CA ARG A 723 15.61 -13.08 7.37
C ARG A 723 14.24 -13.05 6.67
N ILE A 724 14.11 -13.64 5.49
CA ILE A 724 12.83 -13.76 4.75
C ILE A 724 12.03 -14.98 5.24
N GLY A 725 12.60 -16.20 5.21
CA GLY A 725 11.92 -17.43 5.64
C GLY A 725 11.30 -17.32 7.04
N GLN A 726 12.04 -16.81 8.03
CA GLN A 726 11.51 -16.54 9.38
C GLN A 726 10.30 -15.57 9.37
N ARG A 727 10.29 -14.56 8.48
CA ARG A 727 9.20 -13.58 8.34
C ARG A 727 8.00 -14.12 7.58
N VAL A 728 8.21 -15.12 6.73
CA VAL A 728 7.16 -15.91 6.08
C VAL A 728 6.48 -16.80 7.12
N LEU A 729 7.23 -17.61 7.87
CA LEU A 729 6.63 -18.47 8.92
C LEU A 729 5.90 -17.65 9.99
N LYS A 730 6.45 -16.51 10.44
CA LYS A 730 5.78 -15.57 11.35
C LYS A 730 4.48 -14.96 10.79
N ARG A 731 4.25 -14.99 9.47
CA ARG A 731 3.00 -14.58 8.82
C ARG A 731 2.04 -15.76 8.64
N LEU A 732 2.54 -16.92 8.21
CA LEU A 732 1.76 -18.15 8.06
C LEU A 732 1.16 -18.65 9.38
N LYS A 733 1.75 -18.31 10.53
CA LYS A 733 1.24 -18.70 11.86
C LYS A 733 -0.25 -18.38 12.07
N ALA A 734 -0.77 -17.30 11.48
CA ALA A 734 -2.17 -16.89 11.62
C ALA A 734 -3.10 -17.35 10.48
N PHE A 735 -2.67 -18.38 9.73
CA PHE A 735 -3.48 -19.07 8.70
C PHE A 735 -3.77 -20.53 9.10
N ASP A 736 -3.43 -20.92 10.33
CA ASP A 736 -3.63 -22.26 10.90
C ASP A 736 -3.26 -23.42 9.96
N CYS A 737 -2.11 -23.24 9.30
CA CYS A 737 -1.40 -24.28 8.59
C CYS A 737 -1.12 -25.46 9.54
N LYS A 738 -1.46 -26.68 9.12
CA LYS A 738 -1.30 -27.91 9.91
C LYS A 738 0.09 -28.09 10.49
N GLU A 739 1.12 -27.72 9.73
CA GLU A 739 2.48 -27.62 10.24
C GLU A 739 3.31 -26.63 9.41
N LEU A 740 4.19 -25.89 10.10
CA LEU A 740 5.18 -25.00 9.49
C LEU A 740 6.56 -25.65 9.58
N LEU A 741 7.18 -25.94 8.44
CA LEU A 741 8.46 -26.62 8.34
C LEU A 741 9.57 -25.70 7.82
N TYR A 742 10.82 -26.01 8.17
CA TYR A 742 11.96 -25.44 7.49
C TYR A 742 13.14 -26.41 7.34
N PHE A 743 13.89 -26.24 6.27
CA PHE A 743 15.19 -26.86 6.05
C PHE A 743 16.25 -25.75 5.93
N ASP A 744 17.17 -25.69 6.90
CA ASP A 744 18.33 -24.80 6.89
C ASP A 744 19.49 -25.46 7.67
N TYR A 745 20.73 -25.15 7.28
CA TYR A 745 21.95 -25.49 8.02
C TYR A 745 22.26 -24.47 9.12
N GLN A 746 21.63 -23.28 9.07
CA GLN A 746 21.57 -22.32 10.16
C GLN A 746 20.19 -22.38 10.82
N PRO A 747 20.02 -23.14 11.91
CA PRO A 747 18.72 -23.30 12.57
C PRO A 747 18.25 -22.00 13.25
N LEU A 748 16.94 -21.93 13.50
CA LEU A 748 16.38 -20.99 14.48
C LEU A 748 16.78 -21.45 15.90
N SER A 749 16.70 -20.54 16.89
CA SER A 749 16.78 -20.98 18.29
C SER A 749 15.45 -21.63 18.73
N PRO A 750 15.46 -22.59 19.68
CA PRO A 750 14.24 -23.30 20.09
C PRO A 750 13.14 -22.38 20.63
N GLU A 751 13.50 -21.22 21.19
CA GLU A 751 12.56 -20.20 21.63
C GLU A 751 11.80 -19.58 20.46
N VAL A 752 12.49 -19.35 19.33
CA VAL A 752 11.91 -18.78 18.10
C VAL A 752 11.11 -19.84 17.35
N GLU A 753 11.55 -21.10 17.31
CA GLU A 753 10.75 -22.21 16.78
C GLU A 753 9.41 -22.32 17.52
N LYS A 754 9.45 -22.26 18.86
CA LYS A 754 8.27 -22.28 19.73
C LYS A 754 7.42 -21.01 19.64
N GLU A 755 8.04 -19.84 19.43
CA GLU A 755 7.33 -18.57 19.22
C GLU A 755 6.52 -18.61 17.92
N ILE A 756 7.08 -19.20 16.86
CA ILE A 756 6.45 -19.33 15.54
C ILE A 756 5.46 -20.50 15.51
N GLY A 757 5.78 -21.63 16.16
CA GLY A 757 5.07 -22.90 15.97
C GLY A 757 5.57 -23.66 14.75
N CYS A 758 6.89 -23.64 14.49
CA CYS A 758 7.51 -24.35 13.37
C CYS A 758 8.53 -25.41 13.80
N ARG A 759 8.76 -26.41 12.94
CA ARG A 759 9.71 -27.52 13.15
C ARG A 759 10.80 -27.54 12.08
N ARG A 760 12.05 -27.73 12.51
CA ARG A 760 13.17 -28.05 11.60
C ARG A 760 13.04 -29.46 11.03
N VAL A 761 13.41 -29.62 9.76
CA VAL A 761 13.64 -30.92 9.12
C VAL A 761 15.10 -30.96 8.66
N GLU A 762 15.83 -32.02 9.03
CA GLU A 762 17.27 -32.12 8.75
C GLU A 762 17.58 -32.61 7.32
N ASN A 763 16.58 -33.15 6.61
CA ASN A 763 16.71 -33.59 5.22
C ASN A 763 15.73 -32.83 4.31
N LEU A 764 16.24 -32.30 3.20
CA LEU A 764 15.44 -31.51 2.26
C LEU A 764 14.35 -32.36 1.55
N GLU A 765 14.67 -33.56 1.07
CA GLU A 765 13.69 -34.42 0.40
C GLU A 765 12.57 -34.85 1.35
N GLU A 766 12.92 -35.16 2.61
CA GLU A 766 11.98 -35.49 3.67
C GLU A 766 10.99 -34.33 3.92
N MET A 767 11.48 -33.08 3.94
CA MET A 767 10.62 -31.90 4.05
C MET A 767 9.69 -31.77 2.84
N LEU A 768 10.21 -31.91 1.61
CA LEU A 768 9.42 -31.78 0.39
C LEU A 768 8.29 -32.82 0.31
N ALA A 769 8.52 -34.05 0.76
CA ALA A 769 7.50 -35.08 0.83
C ALA A 769 6.39 -34.78 1.87
N GLN A 770 6.70 -34.02 2.92
CA GLN A 770 5.74 -33.58 3.94
C GLN A 770 4.91 -32.36 3.49
N CYS A 771 5.44 -31.51 2.61
CA CYS A 771 4.84 -30.21 2.27
C CYS A 771 3.76 -30.29 1.17
N ASP A 772 2.66 -29.56 1.37
CA ASP A 772 1.69 -29.23 0.31
C ASP A 772 2.12 -27.94 -0.42
N VAL A 773 2.74 -27.00 0.31
CA VAL A 773 3.31 -25.75 -0.22
C VAL A 773 4.80 -25.68 0.14
N VAL A 774 5.65 -25.37 -0.83
CA VAL A 774 7.09 -25.15 -0.62
C VAL A 774 7.46 -23.73 -1.06
N THR A 775 8.24 -23.03 -0.25
CA THR A 775 8.76 -21.70 -0.56
C THR A 775 10.29 -21.63 -0.48
N ILE A 776 10.92 -21.10 -1.52
CA ILE A 776 12.38 -20.97 -1.63
C ILE A 776 12.80 -19.58 -1.12
N ASN A 777 13.61 -19.55 -0.07
CA ASN A 777 14.09 -18.33 0.60
C ASN A 777 15.62 -18.32 0.82
N CYS A 778 16.37 -19.20 0.15
CA CYS A 778 17.84 -19.31 0.24
C CYS A 778 18.56 -18.46 -0.83
N PRO A 779 19.80 -17.98 -0.59
CA PRO A 779 20.59 -17.30 -1.62
C PRO A 779 20.96 -18.22 -2.79
N LEU A 780 21.23 -17.63 -3.96
CA LEU A 780 21.85 -18.35 -5.07
C LEU A 780 23.36 -18.44 -4.87
N HIS A 781 23.87 -19.67 -4.79
CA HIS A 781 25.28 -20.01 -4.78
C HIS A 781 25.48 -21.41 -5.38
N GLU A 782 26.69 -21.96 -5.34
CA GLU A 782 27.09 -23.18 -6.08
C GLU A 782 26.29 -24.42 -5.67
N LYS A 783 25.85 -24.51 -4.40
CA LYS A 783 25.04 -25.64 -3.88
C LYS A 783 23.53 -25.44 -4.06
N THR A 784 23.06 -24.24 -4.44
CA THR A 784 21.63 -23.95 -4.67
C THR A 784 21.27 -23.70 -6.13
N ARG A 785 22.25 -23.41 -7.01
CA ARG A 785 22.03 -23.28 -8.46
C ARG A 785 21.50 -24.59 -9.04
N GLY A 786 20.31 -24.54 -9.64
CA GLY A 786 19.63 -25.71 -10.22
C GLY A 786 19.18 -26.77 -9.20
N LEU A 787 19.16 -26.46 -7.91
CA LEU A 787 18.78 -27.38 -6.84
C LEU A 787 17.37 -27.95 -7.04
N PHE A 788 16.41 -27.11 -7.43
CA PHE A 788 15.07 -27.53 -7.82
C PHE A 788 15.04 -27.95 -9.30
N ASN A 789 15.69 -29.08 -9.57
CA ASN A 789 15.59 -29.84 -10.82
C ASN A 789 14.41 -30.82 -10.76
N LYS A 790 14.17 -31.53 -11.87
CA LYS A 790 13.18 -32.61 -12.00
C LYS A 790 13.26 -33.63 -10.85
N GLU A 791 14.45 -34.07 -10.50
CA GLU A 791 14.67 -35.09 -9.47
C GLU A 791 14.21 -34.62 -8.10
N LEU A 792 14.55 -33.39 -7.69
CA LEU A 792 14.11 -32.83 -6.41
C LEU A 792 12.62 -32.45 -6.42
N ILE A 793 12.12 -31.89 -7.53
CA ILE A 793 10.69 -31.58 -7.70
C ILE A 793 9.84 -32.87 -7.60
N SER A 794 10.35 -34.02 -8.07
CA SER A 794 9.66 -35.32 -7.93
C SER A 794 9.46 -35.78 -6.48
N LYS A 795 10.20 -35.20 -5.51
CA LYS A 795 10.05 -35.47 -4.08
C LYS A 795 8.95 -34.62 -3.42
N MET A 796 8.47 -33.57 -4.08
CA MET A 796 7.27 -32.84 -3.65
C MET A 796 6.01 -33.70 -3.87
N LYS A 797 4.97 -33.50 -3.05
CA LYS A 797 3.68 -34.16 -3.23
C LYS A 797 3.09 -33.87 -4.63
N PRO A 798 2.46 -34.85 -5.29
CA PRO A 798 1.68 -34.60 -6.51
C PRO A 798 0.55 -33.59 -6.24
N GLY A 799 0.50 -32.53 -7.04
CA GLY A 799 -0.43 -31.42 -6.88
C GLY A 799 -0.02 -30.37 -5.85
N ALA A 800 1.24 -30.35 -5.41
CA ALA A 800 1.81 -29.32 -4.53
C ALA A 800 1.97 -27.95 -5.22
N TRP A 801 2.20 -26.90 -4.43
CA TRP A 801 2.51 -25.55 -4.91
C TRP A 801 3.95 -25.15 -4.56
N LEU A 802 4.65 -24.52 -5.50
CA LEU A 802 6.05 -24.07 -5.34
C LEU A 802 6.17 -22.56 -5.54
N VAL A 803 6.70 -21.84 -4.55
CA VAL A 803 6.90 -20.39 -4.59
C VAL A 803 8.38 -20.04 -4.53
N ASN A 804 8.85 -19.21 -5.45
CA ASN A 804 10.24 -18.76 -5.50
C ASN A 804 10.30 -17.24 -5.65
N THR A 805 10.69 -16.55 -4.56
CA THR A 805 11.05 -15.13 -4.55
C THR A 805 12.52 -14.95 -4.12
N ALA A 806 13.33 -16.00 -4.29
CA ALA A 806 14.74 -16.03 -3.95
C ALA A 806 15.59 -15.67 -5.18
N ARG A 807 15.82 -16.63 -6.09
CA ARG A 807 16.44 -16.42 -7.41
C ARG A 807 15.94 -17.43 -8.44
N GLY A 808 15.78 -16.99 -9.68
CA GLY A 808 15.28 -17.84 -10.77
C GLY A 808 16.21 -19.01 -11.10
N ALA A 809 17.53 -18.86 -10.93
CA ALA A 809 18.50 -19.92 -11.19
C ALA A 809 18.60 -20.99 -10.10
N ILE A 810 17.78 -20.93 -9.03
CA ILE A 810 17.66 -22.01 -8.04
C ILE A 810 16.78 -23.16 -8.57
N VAL A 811 15.84 -22.85 -9.47
CA VAL A 811 15.02 -23.84 -10.18
C VAL A 811 15.58 -24.12 -11.58
N VAL A 812 15.36 -25.33 -12.09
CA VAL A 812 15.47 -25.60 -13.54
C VAL A 812 14.13 -25.23 -14.18
N LYS A 813 14.11 -24.10 -14.90
CA LYS A 813 12.89 -23.51 -15.47
C LYS A 813 12.15 -24.44 -16.44
N GLU A 814 12.87 -25.31 -17.17
CA GLU A 814 12.30 -26.36 -18.01
C GLU A 814 11.56 -27.43 -17.17
N ASP A 815 12.17 -27.88 -16.07
CA ASP A 815 11.60 -28.93 -15.21
C ASP A 815 10.38 -28.43 -14.44
N VAL A 816 10.40 -27.19 -13.96
CA VAL A 816 9.23 -26.53 -13.35
C VAL A 816 8.09 -26.41 -14.36
N ALA A 817 8.38 -26.01 -15.61
CA ALA A 817 7.37 -25.94 -16.66
C ALA A 817 6.78 -27.32 -17.00
N ALA A 818 7.61 -28.36 -17.02
CA ALA A 818 7.17 -29.74 -17.26
C ALA A 818 6.33 -30.31 -16.10
N ALA A 819 6.75 -30.08 -14.85
CA ALA A 819 6.03 -30.52 -13.65
C ALA A 819 4.70 -29.78 -13.44
N LEU A 820 4.63 -28.50 -13.81
CA LEU A 820 3.38 -27.75 -13.86
C LEU A 820 2.45 -28.31 -14.94
N LYS A 821 2.96 -28.50 -16.16
CA LYS A 821 2.19 -29.04 -17.30
C LYS A 821 1.65 -30.45 -17.07
N SER A 822 2.35 -31.29 -16.29
CA SER A 822 1.88 -32.63 -15.92
C SER A 822 0.88 -32.64 -14.75
N GLY A 823 0.72 -31.52 -14.04
CA GLY A 823 -0.06 -31.44 -12.80
C GLY A 823 0.64 -32.00 -11.56
N HIS A 824 1.93 -32.40 -11.66
CA HIS A 824 2.73 -32.77 -10.48
C HIS A 824 2.93 -31.55 -9.56
N LEU A 825 3.13 -30.37 -10.14
CA LEU A 825 2.87 -29.10 -9.47
C LEU A 825 1.47 -28.62 -9.88
N ARG A 826 0.66 -28.22 -8.90
CA ARG A 826 -0.63 -27.53 -9.12
C ARG A 826 -0.43 -26.04 -9.37
N GLY A 827 0.68 -25.46 -8.88
CA GLY A 827 1.06 -24.09 -9.20
C GLY A 827 2.53 -23.74 -8.95
N TYR A 828 3.04 -22.79 -9.74
CA TYR A 828 4.33 -22.13 -9.55
C TYR A 828 4.17 -20.60 -9.64
N GLY A 829 4.93 -19.86 -8.84
CA GLY A 829 4.88 -18.39 -8.86
C GLY A 829 5.97 -17.70 -8.05
N GLY A 830 5.97 -16.38 -8.16
CA GLY A 830 6.98 -15.48 -7.57
C GLY A 830 7.49 -14.48 -8.60
N ASP A 831 8.58 -13.80 -8.30
CA ASP A 831 9.01 -12.62 -9.06
C ASP A 831 10.40 -12.75 -9.72
N VAL A 832 11.16 -13.79 -9.41
CA VAL A 832 12.58 -13.92 -9.80
C VAL A 832 12.80 -14.81 -11.04
N TRP A 833 13.75 -14.41 -11.88
CA TRP A 833 14.02 -15.03 -13.19
C TRP A 833 15.53 -15.26 -13.41
N PHE A 834 15.90 -16.01 -14.44
CA PHE A 834 17.29 -16.04 -14.92
C PHE A 834 17.36 -16.28 -16.44
N PRO A 835 18.04 -15.41 -17.22
CA PRO A 835 18.63 -14.12 -16.81
C PRO A 835 17.55 -13.06 -16.49
N GLN A 836 17.98 -11.87 -16.07
CA GLN A 836 17.16 -10.67 -15.96
C GLN A 836 17.75 -9.53 -16.81
N PRO A 837 16.96 -8.85 -17.68
CA PRO A 837 15.52 -9.05 -17.93
C PRO A 837 15.17 -10.45 -18.46
N ALA A 838 14.01 -10.97 -18.05
CA ALA A 838 13.58 -12.31 -18.46
C ALA A 838 13.23 -12.34 -19.96
N PRO A 839 13.82 -13.25 -20.77
CA PRO A 839 13.55 -13.35 -22.20
C PRO A 839 12.05 -13.45 -22.52
N LYS A 840 11.62 -12.93 -23.68
CA LYS A 840 10.18 -12.90 -24.05
C LYS A 840 9.57 -14.29 -24.19
N ASP A 841 10.39 -15.26 -24.59
CA ASP A 841 10.12 -16.67 -24.79
C ASP A 841 10.36 -17.54 -23.54
N HIS A 842 10.79 -16.96 -22.41
CA HIS A 842 11.11 -17.71 -21.19
C HIS A 842 9.90 -18.56 -20.70
N PRO A 843 10.04 -19.89 -20.55
CA PRO A 843 8.90 -20.82 -20.49
C PRO A 843 7.93 -20.54 -19.34
N LEU A 844 8.44 -20.11 -18.17
CA LEU A 844 7.62 -19.80 -17.00
C LEU A 844 6.72 -18.55 -17.16
N ARG A 845 6.82 -17.81 -18.26
CA ARG A 845 5.82 -16.77 -18.63
C ARG A 845 4.48 -17.35 -19.07
N TYR A 846 4.48 -18.59 -19.57
CA TYR A 846 3.34 -19.19 -20.28
C TYR A 846 2.99 -20.62 -19.82
N ALA A 847 3.85 -21.25 -19.01
CA ALA A 847 3.57 -22.55 -18.42
C ALA A 847 2.31 -22.47 -17.52
N GLN A 848 1.39 -23.41 -17.72
CA GLN A 848 0.14 -23.55 -16.96
C GLN A 848 -0.05 -25.02 -16.54
N ASN A 849 -0.89 -25.24 -15.52
CA ASN A 849 -1.32 -26.57 -15.10
C ASN A 849 -2.39 -27.16 -16.05
N PRO A 850 -2.76 -28.45 -15.92
CA PRO A 850 -3.75 -29.10 -16.80
C PRO A 850 -5.15 -28.48 -16.85
N TRP A 851 -5.44 -27.50 -15.98
CA TRP A 851 -6.73 -26.81 -15.90
C TRP A 851 -6.69 -25.36 -16.39
N GLY A 852 -5.57 -24.92 -16.98
CA GLY A 852 -5.39 -23.56 -17.53
C GLY A 852 -5.02 -22.51 -16.48
N GLY A 853 -4.56 -22.92 -15.29
CA GLY A 853 -4.18 -22.01 -14.20
C GLY A 853 -2.81 -22.33 -13.62
N GLY A 854 -2.61 -21.99 -12.34
CA GLY A 854 -1.40 -22.38 -11.60
C GLY A 854 -0.12 -21.59 -11.93
N ASN A 855 -0.21 -20.47 -12.65
CA ASN A 855 0.91 -19.55 -12.84
C ASN A 855 0.63 -18.25 -12.04
N ALA A 856 1.58 -17.86 -11.19
CA ALA A 856 1.56 -16.57 -10.49
C ALA A 856 2.93 -15.89 -10.57
N MET A 857 3.49 -15.84 -11.79
CA MET A 857 4.75 -15.16 -12.08
C MET A 857 4.56 -13.67 -12.36
N VAL A 858 5.44 -12.84 -11.80
CA VAL A 858 5.51 -11.39 -12.03
C VAL A 858 6.95 -10.95 -12.34
N PRO A 859 7.21 -9.73 -12.85
CA PRO A 859 8.57 -9.18 -12.94
C PRO A 859 9.21 -9.04 -11.55
N HIS A 860 10.55 -9.04 -11.45
CA HIS A 860 11.27 -8.99 -10.15
C HIS A 860 11.01 -7.65 -9.43
N MET A 861 10.00 -7.65 -8.57
CA MET A 861 9.38 -6.44 -8.01
C MET A 861 9.18 -6.49 -6.49
N SER A 862 9.18 -7.68 -5.87
CA SER A 862 8.87 -7.84 -4.44
C SER A 862 9.87 -7.11 -3.55
N GLY A 863 11.14 -7.09 -3.96
CA GLY A 863 12.22 -6.38 -3.29
C GLY A 863 12.28 -4.87 -3.56
N THR A 864 11.41 -4.32 -4.43
CA THR A 864 11.43 -2.91 -4.88
C THR A 864 10.04 -2.24 -4.83
N SER A 865 9.20 -2.65 -3.87
CA SER A 865 8.05 -1.82 -3.46
C SER A 865 8.53 -0.44 -3.02
N ILE A 866 7.70 0.62 -3.14
CA ILE A 866 8.10 2.00 -2.85
C ILE A 866 8.73 2.13 -1.44
N ASP A 867 8.15 1.48 -0.43
CA ASP A 867 8.68 1.42 0.93
C ASP A 867 10.07 0.77 1.02
N ALA A 868 10.34 -0.22 0.17
CA ALA A 868 11.63 -0.89 0.08
C ALA A 868 12.67 -0.01 -0.64
N GLN A 869 12.28 0.70 -1.70
CA GLN A 869 13.18 1.60 -2.44
C GLN A 869 13.78 2.66 -1.52
N LYS A 870 12.95 3.30 -0.69
CA LYS A 870 13.40 4.24 0.35
C LYS A 870 14.45 3.63 1.27
N ARG A 871 14.19 2.42 1.79
CA ARG A 871 15.06 1.73 2.75
C ARG A 871 16.36 1.22 2.15
N TYR A 872 16.39 0.79 0.89
CA TYR A 872 17.65 0.43 0.22
C TYR A 872 18.41 1.65 -0.31
N ALA A 873 17.75 2.73 -0.73
CA ALA A 873 18.42 3.99 -1.09
C ALA A 873 19.17 4.60 0.11
N ASP A 874 18.49 4.75 1.26
CA ASP A 874 19.10 5.21 2.52
C ASP A 874 20.27 4.31 2.95
N GLY A 875 20.16 2.99 2.74
CA GLY A 875 21.20 2.02 3.11
C GLY A 875 22.39 1.99 2.16
N THR A 876 22.18 2.06 0.84
CA THR A 876 23.26 2.21 -0.15
C THR A 876 24.04 3.49 0.11
N LYS A 877 23.36 4.58 0.47
CA LYS A 877 24.00 5.83 0.91
C LYS A 877 24.84 5.66 2.17
N ALA A 878 24.40 4.85 3.14
CA ALA A 878 25.18 4.56 4.35
C ALA A 878 26.45 3.72 4.04
N ILE A 879 26.34 2.71 3.16
CA ILE A 879 27.51 1.92 2.71
C ILE A 879 28.51 2.79 1.94
N LEU A 880 28.02 3.71 1.09
CA LEU A 880 28.86 4.71 0.41
C LEU A 880 29.58 5.63 1.41
N ASP A 881 28.88 6.16 2.42
CA ASP A 881 29.49 7.03 3.43
C ASP A 881 30.60 6.30 4.21
N SER A 882 30.41 5.03 4.57
CA SER A 882 31.44 4.21 5.23
C SER A 882 32.72 4.05 4.40
N TYR A 883 32.60 3.92 3.08
CA TYR A 883 33.75 3.84 2.16
C TYR A 883 34.38 5.21 1.90
N LEU A 884 33.57 6.18 1.43
CA LEU A 884 34.04 7.50 0.95
C LEU A 884 34.65 8.36 2.07
N SER A 885 34.27 8.12 3.33
CA SER A 885 34.90 8.76 4.50
C SER A 885 36.18 8.08 4.97
N GLY A 886 36.59 6.97 4.35
CA GLY A 886 37.76 6.18 4.75
C GLY A 886 37.63 5.44 6.08
N ARG A 887 36.43 5.37 6.67
CA ARG A 887 36.20 4.71 7.98
C ARG A 887 36.09 3.20 7.88
N GLU A 888 35.60 2.68 6.75
CA GLU A 888 35.22 1.27 6.54
C GLU A 888 34.29 0.71 7.62
N ASP A 889 33.45 1.56 8.23
CA ASP A 889 32.58 1.21 9.36
C ASP A 889 31.27 0.54 8.93
N TYR A 890 31.38 -0.39 7.97
CA TYR A 890 30.28 -1.20 7.47
C TYR A 890 29.62 -2.01 8.58
N ARG A 891 28.31 -2.25 8.46
CA ARG A 891 27.63 -3.25 9.32
C ARG A 891 28.11 -4.64 8.91
N PRO A 892 28.52 -5.51 9.86
CA PRO A 892 28.98 -6.86 9.53
C PRO A 892 27.95 -7.68 8.75
N GLU A 893 26.65 -7.42 8.94
CA GLU A 893 25.57 -8.10 8.22
C GLU A 893 25.30 -7.59 6.81
N ASP A 894 25.81 -6.41 6.43
CA ASP A 894 25.71 -5.85 5.07
C ASP A 894 26.84 -6.42 4.16
N LEU A 895 27.86 -7.08 4.72
CA LEU A 895 29.02 -7.61 3.97
C LEU A 895 28.79 -9.05 3.45
N ILE A 896 29.10 -9.28 2.18
CA ILE A 896 29.03 -10.60 1.52
C ILE A 896 30.43 -11.20 1.32
N VAL A 897 31.33 -10.47 0.65
CA VAL A 897 32.77 -10.73 0.66
C VAL A 897 33.53 -9.44 1.00
N HIS A 898 34.64 -9.56 1.70
CA HIS A 898 35.45 -8.42 2.13
C HIS A 898 36.88 -8.86 2.42
N LYS A 899 37.88 -8.12 1.91
CA LYS A 899 39.32 -8.38 2.12
C LYS A 899 39.76 -9.81 1.75
N GLY A 900 39.14 -10.39 0.71
CA GLY A 900 39.54 -11.66 0.09
C GLY A 900 38.88 -12.93 0.64
N ASP A 901 37.96 -12.82 1.62
CA ASP A 901 37.15 -13.96 2.09
C ASP A 901 35.65 -13.61 2.23
N TYR A 902 34.82 -14.64 2.36
CA TYR A 902 33.39 -14.54 2.63
C TYR A 902 33.12 -14.00 4.04
N ALA A 903 32.49 -12.82 4.10
CA ALA A 903 32.03 -12.22 5.34
C ALA A 903 30.71 -12.85 5.85
N THR A 904 29.92 -13.45 4.95
CA THR A 904 28.62 -14.05 5.27
C THR A 904 28.64 -15.58 5.31
N LYS A 905 27.90 -16.16 6.26
CA LYS A 905 27.62 -17.61 6.35
C LYS A 905 26.47 -18.08 5.44
N ALA A 906 25.77 -17.16 4.79
CA ALA A 906 24.55 -17.49 4.03
C ALA A 906 24.82 -18.03 2.61
N TYR A 907 26.02 -17.85 2.06
CA TYR A 907 26.40 -18.30 0.71
C TYR A 907 27.03 -19.71 0.74
N GLY A 908 26.34 -20.61 1.46
CA GLY A 908 26.74 -21.98 1.74
C GLY A 908 27.65 -22.13 2.95
N ASP A 909 27.60 -23.31 3.56
CA ASP A 909 28.58 -23.73 4.55
C ASP A 909 29.98 -23.84 3.92
N ARG A 910 30.94 -23.12 4.53
CA ARG A 910 32.32 -22.87 4.09
C ARG A 910 33.22 -22.74 5.32
N ALA A 911 34.40 -23.36 5.25
CA ALA A 911 35.50 -22.99 6.13
C ALA A 911 36.02 -21.59 5.77
N LYS A 912 36.50 -20.83 6.76
CA LYS A 912 37.28 -19.60 6.51
C LYS A 912 38.61 -19.92 5.84
N LYS A 913 39.14 -18.96 5.08
CA LYS A 913 40.53 -18.98 4.59
C LYS A 913 41.51 -18.47 5.65
#